data_AF-A0A818ERI1-F1
#
_entry.id   AF-A0A818ERI1-F1
#
_cell.length_a   1.000
_cell.length_b   1.000
_cell.length_c   1.000
_cell.angle_alpha   90.00
_cell.angle_beta   90.00
_cell.angle_gamma   90.00
#
_symmetry.space_group_name_H-M   'P 1'
#
loop_
_entity.id
_entity.type
_entity.pdbx_description
1 polymer ?
#
loop_
_entity_poly.entity_id
_entity_poly.type
_entity_poly.pdbx_seq_one_letter_code
_entity_poly.pdbx_strand_id
1 'polypeptide(L)'
;MNRSYSTSLTTSSIVSEDAIPKDTVDSIRLTKRIHRMSAPTIDWDPEKTYGSVIDIDIDALDAEFERLSLDFKSKMIELRKNPDNMTLRHTLTSTKEALIRIKTWSSLVNTTDALAIVKKSMVEQREKELLQRKYEIDEILKISKVQSCIDLCFLMDCTGSMREYLDATKTQIRQLTEGIVQLYSIKPYLAFVGYRDIGENLEKLDFTDDENRFQEFLNEVQAMGGDDTCEDVFSGLETVAQLSWSNPNRLLVHICDAPCHGQEYHEFQGTANDNYVYGDPKNRELSKLMFNIKRLGITYCKIPLNGTTNKMFEEFTFVFGSISEIHVSDPRCLIRHIIDKTSSIIQSNIESTISFYRNSNKQIKSYTLFSKEPDWNSLETYDVNVTEIIPPTKIDDLFHPLSMSKTNGQIKIAPYPFAKGSLRFAFYGQYCSDDSPSVDVVFKELASADPKSNTFIVYQEHLEMQAIAQFLAEQFNAEQQYLFRNFIPILYADADLVQQKTDPLKIYQVERRMHQEWRKWNNNSGGVSLSEYSTILQAFSHWTYHITSGRLMVVDLQGVKVDRAYLLTDPALHCNDLLRFRETRTNLSIKGMRQFFRTHVCSDVCAKLNLPMSNTGSNSILFSRSHSLSCNATTKTSDDFNLKTTEENNFETIDKNQLETTENFELC
;
A
#
# COMPACT_ATOMS: atom_id res chain seq x y z
N MET A 1 25.75 48.83 43.20
CA MET A 1 26.56 50.04 42.92
C MET A 1 26.94 50.03 41.44
N ASN A 2 26.67 51.15 40.78
CA ASN A 2 26.87 51.52 39.38
C ASN A 2 28.14 50.98 38.68
N ARG A 3 28.02 50.58 37.42
CA ARG A 3 28.48 51.40 36.27
C ARG A 3 28.11 50.77 34.92
N SER A 4 27.36 51.55 34.15
CA SER A 4 27.20 51.49 32.70
C SER A 4 28.49 51.84 31.96
N TYR A 5 28.77 51.18 30.83
CA TYR A 5 29.37 51.80 29.64
C TYR A 5 28.90 51.08 28.38
N SER A 6 28.41 51.87 27.42
CA SER A 6 28.14 51.50 26.03
C SER A 6 29.45 51.50 25.23
N THR A 7 29.55 50.62 24.22
CA THR A 7 29.94 50.97 22.83
C THR A 7 29.92 49.77 21.87
N SER A 8 29.19 49.95 20.76
CA SER A 8 29.41 49.46 19.39
C SER A 8 29.95 48.04 19.16
N LEU A 9 29.04 47.12 18.79
CA LEU A 9 29.36 45.91 18.04
C LEU A 9 29.15 46.17 16.54
N THR A 10 30.26 46.21 15.81
CA THR A 10 30.30 46.01 14.36
C THR A 10 29.91 44.56 14.06
N THR A 11 28.79 44.37 13.37
CA THR A 11 28.33 43.07 12.87
C THR A 11 29.21 42.63 11.70
N SER A 12 30.16 41.73 11.96
CA SER A 12 30.72 40.85 10.94
C SER A 12 29.85 39.60 10.83
N SER A 13 29.23 39.45 9.67
CA SER A 13 28.49 38.30 9.19
C SER A 13 29.23 36.97 9.40
N ILE A 14 28.67 36.09 10.22
CA ILE A 14 28.88 34.64 10.14
C ILE A 14 27.51 34.01 9.97
N VAL A 15 27.29 33.47 8.77
CA VAL A 15 26.09 32.76 8.33
C VAL A 15 26.16 31.34 8.91
N SER A 16 25.18 30.97 9.73
CA SER A 16 24.83 29.56 9.97
C SER A 16 23.42 29.46 10.56
N GLU A 17 22.41 29.42 9.69
CA GLU A 17 21.07 28.92 9.99
C GLU A 17 20.50 28.39 8.68
N ASP A 18 20.69 27.09 8.40
CA ASP A 18 19.89 26.36 7.41
C ASP A 18 18.49 26.15 8.00
N ALA A 19 17.75 27.25 8.10
CA ALA A 19 16.30 27.21 8.22
C ALA A 19 15.73 26.83 6.86
N ILE A 20 14.90 25.78 6.84
CA ILE A 20 14.12 25.38 5.67
C ILE A 20 13.39 26.63 5.14
N PRO A 21 13.49 26.98 3.85
CA PRO A 21 12.77 28.11 3.30
C PRO A 21 11.27 27.91 3.54
N LYS A 22 10.63 28.86 4.24
CA LYS A 22 9.17 28.91 4.43
C LYS A 22 8.41 28.74 3.11
N ASP A 23 9.00 29.22 2.03
CA ASP A 23 8.47 29.16 0.66
C ASP A 23 8.27 27.74 0.12
N THR A 24 9.01 26.72 0.61
CA THR A 24 8.85 25.34 0.12
C THR A 24 7.61 24.66 0.71
N VAL A 25 7.19 25.04 1.92
CA VAL A 25 5.99 24.48 2.58
C VAL A 25 4.75 25.31 2.23
N ASP A 26 4.88 26.64 2.13
CA ASP A 26 3.77 27.53 1.78
C ASP A 26 3.38 27.44 0.29
N SER A 27 4.31 27.06 -0.60
CA SER A 27 4.00 26.82 -2.02
C SER A 27 3.15 25.58 -2.28
N ILE A 28 2.84 24.76 -1.25
CA ILE A 28 2.14 23.46 -1.35
C ILE A 28 0.64 23.53 -1.02
N ARG A 29 0.08 24.69 -0.61
CA ARG A 29 -1.34 24.78 -0.23
C ARG A 29 -2.28 25.17 -1.37
N LEU A 30 -3.29 24.34 -1.70
CA LEU A 30 -4.25 24.61 -2.80
C LEU A 30 -5.14 25.84 -2.53
N THR A 31 -5.42 26.11 -1.27
CA THR A 31 -6.18 27.28 -0.81
C THR A 31 -5.39 28.01 0.28
N LYS A 32 -5.65 29.32 0.45
CA LYS A 32 -4.98 30.23 1.41
C LYS A 32 -5.22 29.83 2.88
N ARG A 33 -4.81 28.64 3.32
CA ARG A 33 -4.63 28.33 4.74
C ARG A 33 -3.32 28.95 5.20
N ILE A 34 -3.27 30.27 5.29
CA ILE A 34 -2.20 30.98 5.99
C ILE A 34 -2.72 31.22 7.42
N HIS A 35 -1.96 30.79 8.42
CA HIS A 35 -2.18 30.88 9.87
C HIS A 35 -2.84 29.66 10.53
N ARG A 36 -1.99 28.77 11.08
CA ARG A 36 -2.13 28.10 12.39
C ARG A 36 -0.89 27.23 12.62
N MET A 37 0.20 27.83 13.09
CA MET A 37 1.39 27.11 13.61
C MET A 37 1.45 27.13 15.15
N SER A 38 0.30 27.25 15.81
CA SER A 38 0.23 27.19 17.26
C SER A 38 -0.95 26.32 17.65
N ALA A 39 -0.71 25.00 17.72
CA ALA A 39 -1.58 24.07 18.40
C ALA A 39 -1.43 24.29 19.92
N PRO A 40 -2.52 24.51 20.67
CA PRO A 40 -2.43 24.52 22.13
C PRO A 40 -2.14 23.10 22.63
N THR A 41 -1.24 23.00 23.60
CA THR A 41 -1.02 21.80 24.42
C THR A 41 -2.33 21.43 25.11
N ILE A 42 -2.86 20.25 24.81
CA ILE A 42 -4.07 19.72 25.46
C ILE A 42 -3.64 19.03 26.76
N ASP A 43 -4.15 19.53 27.88
CA ASP A 43 -4.07 18.89 29.18
C ASP A 43 -5.22 17.88 29.29
N TRP A 44 -4.90 16.61 29.56
CA TRP A 44 -5.83 15.48 29.50
C TRP A 44 -6.44 15.23 30.89
N ASP A 45 -7.76 15.37 31.01
CA ASP A 45 -8.54 15.05 32.23
C ASP A 45 -9.55 13.92 31.91
N PRO A 46 -9.36 12.70 32.44
CA PRO A 46 -10.17 11.52 32.12
C PRO A 46 -11.58 11.49 32.73
N GLU A 47 -11.99 12.45 33.58
CA GLU A 47 -13.27 12.36 34.31
C GLU A 47 -14.42 13.21 33.77
N LYS A 48 -14.25 13.96 32.68
CA LYS A 48 -15.31 14.82 32.13
C LYS A 48 -15.78 14.40 30.75
N THR A 49 -16.74 13.47 30.66
CA THR A 49 -17.74 13.46 29.57
C THR A 49 -18.87 12.46 29.85
N TYR A 50 -19.92 12.91 30.55
CA TYR A 50 -21.28 12.41 30.32
C TYR A 50 -22.21 13.62 30.21
N GLY A 51 -22.60 13.94 28.97
CA GLY A 51 -23.60 14.94 28.63
C GLY A 51 -24.78 14.28 27.93
N SER A 52 -25.98 14.52 28.44
CA SER A 52 -27.25 13.92 28.04
C SER A 52 -27.74 14.34 26.63
N VAL A 53 -28.65 13.52 26.12
CA VAL A 53 -29.35 13.56 24.82
C VAL A 53 -29.92 14.94 24.43
N ILE A 54 -29.80 15.24 23.14
CA ILE A 54 -30.17 16.47 22.42
C ILE A 54 -31.70 16.67 22.33
N ASP A 55 -32.19 17.87 22.64
CA ASP A 55 -33.54 18.37 22.29
C ASP A 55 -33.65 18.59 20.77
N ILE A 56 -34.69 18.03 20.15
CA ILE A 56 -35.00 18.21 18.72
C ILE A 56 -36.16 19.19 18.59
N ASP A 57 -36.00 20.22 17.75
CA ASP A 57 -37.01 21.23 17.45
C ASP A 57 -38.09 20.69 16.47
N ILE A 58 -39.27 20.40 17.01
CA ILE A 58 -40.41 19.82 16.28
C ILE A 58 -41.00 20.83 15.28
N ASP A 59 -40.99 22.12 15.61
CA ASP A 59 -41.58 23.17 14.76
C ASP A 59 -40.74 23.36 13.48
N ALA A 60 -39.42 23.19 13.58
CA ALA A 60 -38.52 23.20 12.42
C ALA A 60 -38.78 22.03 11.46
N LEU A 61 -39.13 20.86 11.98
CA LEU A 61 -39.42 19.66 11.19
C LEU A 61 -40.78 19.75 10.47
N ASP A 62 -41.80 20.32 11.11
CA ASP A 62 -43.09 20.57 10.47
C ASP A 62 -43.00 21.65 9.37
N ALA A 63 -42.20 22.70 9.60
CA ALA A 63 -41.90 23.69 8.57
C ALA A 63 -41.17 23.08 7.35
N GLU A 64 -40.24 22.15 7.60
CA GLU A 64 -39.53 21.44 6.53
C GLU A 64 -40.44 20.46 5.77
N PHE A 65 -41.38 19.80 6.45
CA PHE A 65 -42.39 18.95 5.82
C PHE A 65 -43.26 19.73 4.83
N GLU A 66 -43.80 20.86 5.25
CA GLU A 66 -44.65 21.70 4.39
C GLU A 66 -43.87 22.23 3.18
N ARG A 67 -42.61 22.66 3.39
CA ARG A 67 -41.71 23.07 2.30
C ARG A 67 -41.50 21.95 1.28
N LEU A 68 -41.16 20.75 1.73
CA LEU A 68 -40.91 19.59 0.85
C LEU A 68 -42.19 19.10 0.17
N SER A 69 -43.35 19.24 0.80
CA SER A 69 -44.66 18.87 0.26
C SER A 69 -45.06 19.80 -0.90
N LEU A 70 -44.82 21.10 -0.73
CA LEU A 70 -44.99 22.11 -1.79
C LEU A 70 -44.03 21.88 -2.97
N ASP A 71 -42.75 21.63 -2.69
CA ASP A 71 -41.74 21.31 -3.71
C ASP A 71 -42.10 20.05 -4.52
N PHE A 72 -42.53 19.00 -3.83
CA PHE A 72 -42.97 17.75 -4.46
C PHE A 72 -44.20 17.95 -5.36
N LYS A 73 -45.20 18.72 -4.92
CA LYS A 73 -46.40 19.06 -5.73
C LYS A 73 -46.02 19.84 -6.99
N SER A 74 -45.14 20.83 -6.86
CA SER A 74 -44.66 21.64 -7.99
C SER A 74 -43.93 20.77 -9.03
N LYS A 75 -42.99 19.93 -8.59
CA LYS A 75 -42.23 19.02 -9.45
C LYS A 75 -43.08 17.92 -10.09
N MET A 76 -44.15 17.47 -9.43
CA MET A 76 -45.12 16.54 -10.03
C MET A 76 -45.93 17.20 -11.16
N ILE A 77 -46.26 18.49 -11.05
CA ILE A 77 -46.92 19.25 -12.13
C ILE A 77 -45.97 19.40 -13.31
N GLU A 78 -44.69 19.65 -13.04
CA GLU A 78 -43.64 19.73 -14.07
C GLU A 78 -43.41 18.38 -14.78
N LEU A 79 -43.37 17.26 -14.03
CA LEU A 79 -43.24 15.92 -14.61
C LEU A 79 -44.43 15.55 -15.50
N ARG A 80 -45.65 16.02 -15.18
CA ARG A 80 -46.82 15.83 -16.05
C ARG A 80 -46.69 16.57 -17.39
N LYS A 81 -45.96 17.68 -17.44
CA LYS A 81 -45.68 18.43 -18.67
C LYS A 81 -44.54 17.80 -19.48
N ASN A 82 -43.61 17.08 -18.83
CA ASN A 82 -42.50 16.38 -19.47
C ASN A 82 -42.27 14.98 -18.85
N PRO A 83 -43.01 13.95 -19.30
CA PRO A 83 -43.08 12.64 -18.64
C PRO A 83 -41.77 11.84 -18.60
N ASP A 84 -40.86 12.09 -19.54
CA ASP A 84 -39.63 11.31 -19.75
C ASP A 84 -38.41 11.87 -19.01
N ASN A 85 -38.58 12.94 -18.22
CA ASN A 85 -37.49 13.55 -17.44
C ASN A 85 -37.07 12.65 -16.25
N MET A 86 -36.07 11.79 -16.47
CA MET A 86 -35.56 10.84 -15.48
C MET A 86 -34.96 11.51 -14.24
N THR A 87 -34.31 12.67 -14.39
CA THR A 87 -33.75 13.44 -13.26
C THR A 87 -34.85 13.93 -12.32
N LEU A 88 -35.96 14.39 -12.88
CA LEU A 88 -37.12 14.83 -12.13
C LEU A 88 -37.80 13.64 -11.43
N ARG A 89 -37.86 12.46 -12.06
CA ARG A 89 -38.36 11.21 -11.44
C ARG A 89 -37.52 10.76 -10.24
N HIS A 90 -36.18 10.80 -10.36
CA HIS A 90 -35.28 10.45 -9.26
C HIS A 90 -35.40 11.44 -8.10
N THR A 91 -35.42 12.73 -8.40
CA THR A 91 -35.65 13.79 -7.40
C THR A 91 -36.99 13.59 -6.69
N LEU A 92 -38.06 13.32 -7.43
CA LEU A 92 -39.37 13.01 -6.86
C LEU A 92 -39.35 11.73 -6.02
N THR A 93 -38.59 10.71 -6.39
CA THR A 93 -38.48 9.49 -5.58
C THR A 93 -37.78 9.77 -4.25
N SER A 94 -36.66 10.48 -4.26
CA SER A 94 -35.95 10.89 -3.05
C SER A 94 -36.77 11.84 -2.17
N THR A 95 -37.46 12.81 -2.76
CA THR A 95 -38.37 13.72 -2.03
C THR A 95 -39.59 12.97 -1.50
N LYS A 96 -40.11 11.98 -2.22
CA LYS A 96 -41.20 11.09 -1.75
C LYS A 96 -40.74 10.24 -0.58
N GLU A 97 -39.54 9.69 -0.63
CA GLU A 97 -38.96 8.92 0.49
C GLU A 97 -38.71 9.82 1.71
N ALA A 98 -38.20 11.03 1.52
CA ALA A 98 -38.06 12.02 2.57
C ALA A 98 -39.43 12.42 3.17
N LEU A 99 -40.43 12.68 2.34
CA LEU A 99 -41.81 12.97 2.77
C LEU A 99 -42.46 11.78 3.47
N ILE A 100 -42.20 10.54 3.02
CA ILE A 100 -42.68 9.33 3.71
C ILE A 100 -42.01 9.24 5.08
N ARG A 101 -40.70 9.47 5.19
CA ARG A 101 -39.97 9.48 6.47
C ARG A 101 -40.51 10.55 7.41
N ILE A 102 -40.72 11.77 6.93
CA ILE A 102 -41.23 12.88 7.74
C ILE A 102 -42.72 12.69 8.09
N LYS A 103 -43.55 12.15 7.18
CA LYS A 103 -44.98 11.87 7.44
C LYS A 103 -45.19 10.67 8.36
N THR A 104 -44.38 9.61 8.21
CA THR A 104 -44.35 8.52 9.19
C THR A 104 -43.90 9.07 10.53
N TRP A 105 -42.86 9.90 10.58
CA TRP A 105 -42.42 10.60 11.79
C TRP A 105 -43.52 11.46 12.43
N SER A 106 -44.16 12.37 11.69
CA SER A 106 -45.26 13.23 12.16
C SER A 106 -46.47 12.43 12.67
N SER A 107 -46.82 11.29 12.05
CA SER A 107 -47.87 10.40 12.56
C SER A 107 -47.45 9.52 13.75
N LEU A 108 -46.15 9.28 13.93
CA LEU A 108 -45.56 8.41 14.96
C LEU A 108 -45.12 9.19 16.21
N VAL A 109 -44.97 10.51 16.14
CA VAL A 109 -44.49 11.35 17.26
C VAL A 109 -45.55 11.56 18.36
N ASN A 110 -46.81 11.19 18.14
CA ASN A 110 -47.88 11.36 19.14
C ASN A 110 -48.04 10.21 20.16
N THR A 111 -47.20 9.16 20.13
CA THR A 111 -47.20 8.12 21.19
C THR A 111 -45.78 7.63 21.51
N THR A 112 -45.48 7.45 22.80
CA THR A 112 -44.21 6.91 23.30
C THR A 112 -43.84 5.54 22.70
N ASP A 113 -44.84 4.75 22.30
CA ASP A 113 -44.65 3.41 21.71
C ASP A 113 -44.11 3.45 20.27
N ALA A 114 -44.49 4.47 19.50
CA ALA A 114 -44.09 4.61 18.10
C ALA A 114 -42.62 5.04 17.95
N LEU A 115 -42.14 5.90 18.85
CA LEU A 115 -40.72 6.26 18.92
C LEU A 115 -39.84 5.08 19.34
N ALA A 116 -40.36 4.17 20.18
CA ALA A 116 -39.71 2.91 20.54
C ALA A 116 -39.64 1.94 19.34
N ILE A 117 -40.70 1.86 18.53
CA ILE A 117 -40.73 1.03 17.30
C ILE A 117 -39.70 1.53 16.27
N VAL A 118 -39.63 2.86 16.04
CA VAL A 118 -38.64 3.44 15.10
C VAL A 118 -37.21 3.21 15.60
N LYS A 119 -36.94 3.46 16.89
CA LYS A 119 -35.63 3.16 17.49
C LYS A 119 -35.26 1.69 17.34
N LYS A 120 -36.20 0.77 17.59
CA LYS A 120 -35.98 -0.67 17.42
C LYS A 120 -35.63 -1.03 15.97
N SER A 121 -36.40 -0.52 15.01
CA SER A 121 -36.14 -0.74 13.57
C SER A 121 -34.78 -0.19 13.12
N MET A 122 -34.39 1.00 13.58
CA MET A 122 -33.06 1.57 13.29
C MET A 122 -31.92 0.75 13.89
N VAL A 123 -32.11 0.21 15.11
CA VAL A 123 -31.14 -0.70 15.75
C VAL A 123 -31.03 -2.00 14.96
N GLU A 124 -32.15 -2.63 14.61
CA GLU A 124 -32.18 -3.86 13.79
C GLU A 124 -31.49 -3.65 12.43
N GLN A 125 -31.74 -2.52 11.77
CA GLN A 125 -31.06 -2.17 10.53
C GLN A 125 -29.54 -1.99 10.74
N ARG A 126 -29.14 -1.26 11.78
CA ARG A 126 -27.72 -1.05 12.11
C ARG A 126 -27.01 -2.38 12.41
N GLU A 127 -27.66 -3.29 13.14
CA GLU A 127 -27.13 -4.62 13.44
C GLU A 127 -26.92 -5.45 12.17
N LYS A 128 -27.89 -5.40 11.24
CA LYS A 128 -27.78 -6.06 9.94
C LYS A 128 -26.61 -5.51 9.12
N GLU A 129 -26.45 -4.19 9.08
CA GLU A 129 -25.34 -3.52 8.40
C GLU A 129 -23.98 -3.90 9.02
N LEU A 130 -23.89 -3.94 10.35
CA LEU A 130 -22.70 -4.38 11.07
C LEU A 130 -22.34 -5.83 10.75
N LEU A 131 -23.33 -6.73 10.73
CA LEU A 131 -23.12 -8.14 10.41
C LEU A 131 -22.63 -8.32 8.97
N GLN A 132 -23.26 -7.63 8.02
CA GLN A 132 -22.83 -7.63 6.62
C GLN A 132 -21.38 -7.14 6.50
N ARG A 133 -21.03 -6.04 7.18
CA ARG A 133 -19.68 -5.49 7.11
C ARG A 133 -18.64 -6.43 7.71
N LYS A 134 -18.96 -7.15 8.80
CA LYS A 134 -18.09 -8.19 9.37
C LYS A 134 -17.81 -9.29 8.34
N TYR A 135 -18.85 -9.80 7.69
CA TYR A 135 -18.72 -10.81 6.65
C TYR A 135 -17.84 -10.35 5.48
N GLU A 136 -18.05 -9.13 4.98
CA GLU A 136 -17.24 -8.56 3.90
C GLU A 136 -15.75 -8.44 4.27
N ILE A 137 -15.45 -8.05 5.51
CA ILE A 137 -14.07 -7.97 6.00
C ILE A 137 -13.44 -9.37 6.07
N ASP A 138 -14.19 -10.36 6.56
CA ASP A 138 -13.71 -11.74 6.65
C ASP A 138 -13.40 -12.34 5.28
N GLU A 139 -14.25 -12.10 4.29
CA GLU A 139 -13.99 -12.52 2.91
C GLU A 139 -12.76 -11.83 2.30
N ILE A 140 -12.58 -10.52 2.52
CA ILE A 140 -11.39 -9.79 2.04
C ILE A 140 -10.12 -10.37 2.66
N LEU A 141 -10.13 -10.66 3.97
CA LEU A 141 -8.97 -11.24 4.66
C LEU A 141 -8.70 -12.68 4.24
N LYS A 142 -9.74 -13.47 3.98
CA LYS A 142 -9.63 -14.82 3.43
C LYS A 142 -8.99 -14.81 2.04
N ILE A 143 -9.46 -13.92 1.16
CA ILE A 143 -8.86 -13.71 -0.18
C ILE A 143 -7.40 -13.30 -0.03
N SER A 144 -7.09 -12.32 0.83
CA SER A 144 -5.71 -11.87 1.05
C SER A 144 -4.81 -13.00 1.53
N LYS A 145 -5.29 -13.88 2.40
CA LYS A 145 -4.54 -15.04 2.89
C LYS A 145 -4.24 -16.01 1.76
N VAL A 146 -5.26 -16.44 1.00
CA VAL A 146 -5.08 -17.36 -0.14
C VAL A 146 -4.13 -16.77 -1.19
N GLN A 147 -4.29 -15.49 -1.51
CA GLN A 147 -3.46 -14.76 -2.47
C GLN A 147 -2.05 -14.45 -1.95
N SER A 148 -1.71 -14.83 -0.71
CA SER A 148 -0.34 -14.74 -0.18
C SER A 148 0.45 -16.05 -0.23
N CYS A 149 -0.19 -17.17 -0.59
CA CYS A 149 0.51 -18.42 -0.86
C CYS A 149 1.38 -18.29 -2.12
N ILE A 150 2.62 -18.80 -2.06
CA ILE A 150 3.59 -18.69 -3.15
C ILE A 150 4.35 -20.00 -3.36
N ASP A 151 4.50 -20.35 -4.64
CA ASP A 151 5.48 -21.31 -5.15
C ASP A 151 6.73 -20.53 -5.60
N LEU A 152 7.87 -20.79 -4.98
CA LEU A 152 9.16 -20.18 -5.30
C LEU A 152 10.14 -21.27 -5.77
N CYS A 153 10.51 -21.22 -7.04
CA CYS A 153 11.50 -22.13 -7.63
C CYS A 153 12.82 -21.40 -7.86
N PHE A 154 13.91 -21.96 -7.35
CA PHE A 154 15.26 -21.60 -7.72
C PHE A 154 15.69 -22.45 -8.92
N LEU A 155 16.00 -21.81 -10.03
CA LEU A 155 16.68 -22.43 -11.17
C LEU A 155 18.11 -21.89 -11.15
N MET A 156 19.08 -22.76 -10.91
CA MET A 156 20.43 -22.34 -10.56
C MET A 156 21.49 -23.09 -11.36
N ASP A 157 22.41 -22.33 -11.93
CA ASP A 157 23.68 -22.85 -12.40
C ASP A 157 24.50 -23.36 -11.19
N CYS A 158 24.94 -24.61 -11.28
CA CYS A 158 25.65 -25.33 -10.22
C CYS A 158 27.07 -25.74 -10.64
N THR A 159 27.69 -25.02 -11.58
CA THR A 159 29.09 -25.21 -11.95
C THR A 159 30.06 -24.57 -10.95
N GLY A 160 31.36 -24.78 -11.15
CA GLY A 160 32.40 -24.36 -10.21
C GLY A 160 32.43 -22.86 -9.89
N SER A 161 32.09 -21.99 -10.86
CA SER A 161 32.07 -20.53 -10.69
C SER A 161 30.93 -20.07 -9.78
N MET A 162 29.86 -20.84 -9.68
CA MET A 162 28.64 -20.51 -8.92
C MET A 162 28.73 -20.78 -7.42
N ARG A 163 29.87 -21.28 -6.92
CA ARG A 163 30.06 -21.70 -5.52
C ARG A 163 29.62 -20.64 -4.50
N GLU A 164 30.04 -19.38 -4.68
CA GLU A 164 29.71 -18.32 -3.72
C GLU A 164 28.20 -18.04 -3.64
N TYR A 165 27.48 -18.11 -4.76
CA TYR A 165 26.03 -17.89 -4.81
C TYR A 165 25.24 -19.09 -4.28
N LEU A 166 25.72 -20.31 -4.56
CA LEU A 166 25.16 -21.53 -4.00
C LEU A 166 25.31 -21.55 -2.48
N ASP A 167 26.51 -21.26 -1.96
CA ASP A 167 26.76 -21.18 -0.51
C ASP A 167 25.95 -20.06 0.16
N ALA A 168 25.81 -18.92 -0.50
CA ALA A 168 24.95 -17.84 -0.05
C ALA A 168 23.48 -18.29 0.06
N THR A 169 22.98 -19.02 -0.93
CA THR A 169 21.62 -19.58 -0.93
C THR A 169 21.44 -20.57 0.22
N LYS A 170 22.36 -21.52 0.39
CA LYS A 170 22.34 -22.49 1.50
C LYS A 170 22.30 -21.82 2.87
N THR A 171 23.09 -20.77 3.06
CA THR A 171 23.25 -20.11 4.37
C THR A 171 22.07 -19.20 4.71
N GLN A 172 21.42 -18.61 3.70
CA GLN A 172 20.41 -17.58 3.89
C GLN A 172 18.97 -18.08 3.68
N ILE A 173 18.73 -19.32 3.24
CA ILE A 173 17.38 -19.81 2.95
C ILE A 173 16.42 -19.72 4.15
N ARG A 174 16.92 -19.91 5.37
CA ARG A 174 16.10 -19.69 6.58
C ARG A 174 15.58 -18.26 6.67
N GLN A 175 16.41 -17.28 6.32
CA GLN A 175 16.02 -15.86 6.32
C GLN A 175 14.92 -15.60 5.27
N LEU A 176 14.94 -16.30 4.13
CA LEU A 176 13.88 -16.24 3.13
C LEU A 176 12.55 -16.72 3.73
N THR A 177 12.55 -17.93 4.29
CA THR A 177 11.34 -18.56 4.85
C THR A 177 10.79 -17.73 6.01
N GLU A 178 11.65 -17.35 6.96
CA GLU A 178 11.29 -16.47 8.08
C GLU A 178 10.71 -15.14 7.60
N GLY A 179 11.26 -14.55 6.54
CA GLY A 179 10.78 -13.27 6.02
C GLY A 179 9.42 -13.33 5.35
N ILE A 180 9.18 -14.36 4.55
CA ILE A 180 7.87 -14.56 3.93
C ILE A 180 6.83 -14.89 5.01
N VAL A 181 7.17 -15.74 5.99
CA VAL A 181 6.28 -16.05 7.13
C VAL A 181 5.98 -14.82 7.97
N GLN A 182 6.98 -13.96 8.23
CA GLN A 182 6.78 -12.73 8.99
C GLN A 182 5.81 -11.77 8.29
N LEU A 183 5.90 -11.64 6.97
CA LEU A 183 5.06 -10.71 6.20
C LEU A 183 3.63 -11.22 5.98
N TYR A 184 3.48 -12.53 5.76
CA TYR A 184 2.22 -13.09 5.27
C TYR A 184 1.59 -14.13 6.19
N SER A 185 2.30 -14.55 7.26
CA SER A 185 1.88 -15.66 8.14
C SER A 185 1.62 -16.97 7.39
N ILE A 186 2.31 -17.18 6.27
CA ILE A 186 2.23 -18.36 5.42
C ILE A 186 3.64 -18.78 5.03
N LYS A 187 3.89 -20.10 5.02
CA LYS A 187 5.15 -20.66 4.54
C LYS A 187 5.19 -20.67 3.01
N PRO A 188 6.30 -20.26 2.38
CA PRO A 188 6.49 -20.46 0.96
C PRO A 188 6.66 -21.96 0.65
N TYR A 189 6.23 -22.38 -0.54
CA TYR A 189 6.60 -23.67 -1.11
C TYR A 189 7.86 -23.49 -1.94
N LEU A 190 8.94 -24.18 -1.57
CA LEU A 190 10.25 -24.04 -2.18
C LEU A 190 10.54 -25.23 -3.10
N ALA A 191 11.05 -24.94 -4.29
CA ALA A 191 11.59 -25.92 -5.23
C ALA A 191 12.98 -25.51 -5.71
N PHE A 192 13.78 -26.49 -6.11
CA PHE A 192 15.13 -26.25 -6.62
C PHE A 192 15.40 -27.09 -7.87
N VAL A 193 15.99 -26.47 -8.88
CA VAL A 193 16.49 -27.11 -10.09
C VAL A 193 17.91 -26.62 -10.32
N GLY A 194 18.89 -27.51 -10.12
CA GLY A 194 20.30 -27.27 -10.37
C GLY A 194 20.73 -27.86 -11.71
N TYR A 195 21.22 -27.04 -12.62
CA TYR A 195 21.79 -27.49 -13.90
C TYR A 195 23.28 -27.15 -13.98
N ARG A 196 23.98 -27.80 -14.91
CA ARG A 196 25.40 -27.66 -15.21
C ARG A 196 25.58 -27.86 -16.71
N ASP A 197 26.67 -28.50 -17.13
CA ASP A 197 26.98 -28.76 -18.52
C ASP A 197 26.22 -29.98 -19.08
N ILE A 198 26.21 -30.12 -20.40
CA ILE A 198 25.57 -31.22 -21.10
C ILE A 198 26.21 -32.55 -20.72
N GLY A 199 25.38 -33.48 -20.26
CA GLY A 199 25.82 -34.82 -19.84
C GLY A 199 26.18 -34.91 -18.35
N GLU A 200 26.18 -33.78 -17.64
CA GLU A 200 26.26 -33.77 -16.19
C GLU A 200 24.89 -33.99 -15.52
N ASN A 201 24.90 -34.34 -14.23
CA ASN A 201 23.69 -34.64 -13.49
C ASN A 201 22.90 -33.36 -13.19
N LEU A 202 21.61 -33.39 -13.49
CA LEU A 202 20.64 -32.39 -13.08
C LEU A 202 20.08 -32.73 -11.69
N GLU A 203 20.07 -31.75 -10.79
CA GLU A 203 19.53 -31.89 -9.44
C GLU A 203 18.14 -31.27 -9.36
N LYS A 204 17.19 -31.99 -8.77
CA LYS A 204 15.79 -31.55 -8.69
C LYS A 204 15.19 -31.86 -7.32
N LEU A 205 14.58 -30.84 -6.73
CA LEU A 205 13.64 -30.96 -5.63
C LEU A 205 12.31 -30.30 -6.03
N ASP A 206 11.23 -31.08 -6.02
CA ASP A 206 9.87 -30.54 -6.24
C ASP A 206 9.38 -29.77 -5.00
N PHE A 207 8.30 -29.00 -5.16
CA PHE A 207 7.80 -28.08 -4.14
C PHE A 207 7.56 -28.72 -2.77
N THR A 208 8.10 -28.09 -1.73
CA THR A 208 7.88 -28.46 -0.33
C THR A 208 7.79 -27.23 0.56
N ASP A 209 6.94 -27.26 1.57
CA ASP A 209 6.86 -26.28 2.66
C ASP A 209 7.66 -26.71 3.91
N ASP A 210 8.40 -27.82 3.81
CA ASP A 210 9.33 -28.30 4.82
C ASP A 210 10.72 -27.69 4.58
N GLU A 211 11.00 -26.63 5.36
CA GLU A 211 12.27 -25.92 5.36
C GLU A 211 13.48 -26.83 5.64
N ASN A 212 13.33 -27.83 6.51
CA ASN A 212 14.44 -28.74 6.85
C ASN A 212 14.75 -29.65 5.67
N ARG A 213 13.72 -30.21 5.04
CA ARG A 213 13.89 -31.04 3.83
C ARG A 213 14.54 -30.26 2.70
N PHE A 214 14.13 -29.01 2.48
CA PHE A 214 14.73 -28.15 1.47
C PHE A 214 16.20 -27.85 1.77
N GLN A 215 16.52 -27.53 3.03
CA GLN A 215 17.90 -27.28 3.48
C GLN A 215 18.78 -28.54 3.35
N GLU A 216 18.28 -29.70 3.74
CA GLU A 216 19.00 -30.98 3.64
C GLU A 216 19.36 -31.28 2.19
N PHE A 217 18.40 -31.18 1.27
CA PHE A 217 18.64 -31.32 -0.16
C PHE A 217 19.67 -30.31 -0.68
N LEU A 218 19.51 -29.03 -0.34
CA LEU A 218 20.46 -27.99 -0.76
C LEU A 218 21.88 -28.25 -0.24
N ASN A 219 22.04 -28.83 0.95
CA ASN A 219 23.36 -29.14 1.49
C ASN A 219 24.09 -30.20 0.65
N GLU A 220 23.36 -31.10 0.00
CA GLU A 220 23.90 -32.15 -0.88
C GLU A 220 24.36 -31.60 -2.25
N VAL A 221 23.72 -30.53 -2.74
CA VAL A 221 24.07 -29.88 -4.02
C VAL A 221 25.48 -29.30 -3.97
N GLN A 222 26.34 -29.60 -4.95
CA GLN A 222 27.72 -29.10 -4.98
C GLN A 222 28.02 -28.31 -6.26
N ALA A 223 28.68 -27.16 -6.10
CA ALA A 223 29.19 -26.37 -7.22
C ALA A 223 30.44 -27.03 -7.83
N MET A 224 30.22 -27.86 -8.85
CA MET A 224 31.22 -28.69 -9.52
C MET A 224 30.84 -28.88 -10.99
N GLY A 225 31.80 -29.32 -11.79
CA GLY A 225 31.59 -29.52 -13.23
C GLY A 225 32.00 -28.30 -14.04
N GLY A 226 31.50 -28.25 -15.27
CA GLY A 226 31.88 -27.33 -16.34
C GLY A 226 32.92 -27.93 -17.29
N ASP A 227 32.63 -27.91 -18.58
CA ASP A 227 33.53 -28.27 -19.68
C ASP A 227 33.88 -27.01 -20.48
N ASP A 228 32.87 -26.38 -21.08
CA ASP A 228 32.97 -25.06 -21.70
C ASP A 228 32.29 -23.96 -20.87
N THR A 229 32.14 -22.76 -21.44
CA THR A 229 31.54 -21.62 -20.73
C THR A 229 30.02 -21.65 -20.81
N CYS A 230 29.42 -22.43 -21.72
CA CYS A 230 27.98 -22.54 -21.89
C CYS A 230 27.42 -23.74 -21.12
N GLU A 231 26.17 -23.64 -20.67
CA GLU A 231 25.53 -24.65 -19.80
C GLU A 231 24.22 -25.21 -20.38
N ASP A 232 23.74 -26.36 -19.88
CA ASP A 232 22.48 -27.01 -20.26
C ASP A 232 21.24 -26.36 -19.59
N VAL A 233 21.10 -25.04 -19.79
CA VAL A 233 19.96 -24.24 -19.31
C VAL A 233 18.63 -24.81 -19.79
N PHE A 234 18.59 -25.41 -21.00
CA PHE A 234 17.36 -25.95 -21.57
C PHE A 234 16.83 -27.15 -20.79
N SER A 235 17.70 -28.03 -20.27
CA SER A 235 17.26 -29.10 -19.34
C SER A 235 16.75 -28.55 -18.01
N GLY A 236 17.36 -27.47 -17.51
CA GLY A 236 16.85 -26.74 -16.36
C GLY A 236 15.42 -26.22 -16.57
N LEU A 237 15.20 -25.49 -17.67
CA LEU A 237 13.89 -24.92 -18.04
C LEU A 237 12.83 -25.99 -18.30
N GLU A 238 13.20 -27.07 -18.98
CA GLU A 238 12.32 -28.22 -19.20
C GLU A 238 11.88 -28.87 -17.88
N THR A 239 12.81 -29.01 -16.93
CA THR A 239 12.51 -29.54 -15.60
C THR A 239 11.59 -28.61 -14.81
N VAL A 240 11.81 -27.29 -14.88
CA VAL A 240 10.95 -26.27 -14.26
C VAL A 240 9.50 -26.39 -14.75
N ALA A 241 9.30 -26.65 -16.04
CA ALA A 241 7.97 -26.83 -16.62
C ALA A 241 7.25 -28.11 -16.12
N GLN A 242 7.97 -29.04 -15.50
CA GLN A 242 7.46 -30.32 -14.97
C GLN A 242 7.26 -30.30 -13.45
N LEU A 243 7.56 -29.20 -12.76
CA LEU A 243 7.33 -29.07 -11.31
C LEU A 243 5.84 -28.95 -10.97
N SER A 244 5.49 -29.28 -9.73
CA SER A 244 4.11 -29.35 -9.23
C SER A 244 3.53 -27.99 -8.82
N TRP A 245 3.57 -27.00 -9.73
CA TRP A 245 3.05 -25.64 -9.49
C TRP A 245 1.55 -25.64 -9.17
N SER A 246 1.16 -25.13 -7.99
CA SER A 246 -0.21 -25.23 -7.48
C SER A 246 -0.76 -23.93 -6.88
N ASN A 247 0.09 -23.02 -6.41
CA ASN A 247 -0.34 -21.81 -5.72
C ASN A 247 -0.62 -20.62 -6.67
N PRO A 248 -1.33 -19.56 -6.20
CA PRO A 248 -1.67 -18.40 -7.02
C PRO A 248 -0.46 -17.59 -7.47
N ASN A 249 0.53 -17.42 -6.59
CA ASN A 249 1.78 -16.76 -6.93
C ASN A 249 2.82 -17.82 -7.30
N ARG A 250 3.40 -17.70 -8.48
CA ARG A 250 4.39 -18.65 -9.01
C ARG A 250 5.59 -17.85 -9.47
N LEU A 251 6.71 -17.99 -8.76
CA LEU A 251 7.92 -17.22 -9.00
C LEU A 251 9.06 -18.16 -9.34
N LEU A 252 9.65 -17.96 -10.52
CA LEU A 252 10.89 -18.59 -10.93
C LEU A 252 12.02 -17.58 -10.76
N VAL A 253 13.05 -17.94 -10.01
CA VAL A 253 14.28 -17.15 -9.85
C VAL A 253 15.41 -17.90 -10.54
N HIS A 254 15.85 -17.40 -11.68
CA HIS A 254 16.95 -17.96 -12.47
C HIS A 254 18.27 -17.26 -12.13
N ILE A 255 19.23 -17.98 -11.55
CA ILE A 255 20.51 -17.48 -11.09
C ILE A 255 21.63 -18.16 -11.89
N CYS A 256 22.37 -17.39 -12.68
CA CYS A 256 23.41 -17.93 -13.56
C CYS A 256 24.47 -16.90 -13.90
N ASP A 257 25.70 -17.37 -14.11
CA ASP A 257 26.83 -16.57 -14.60
C ASP A 257 27.29 -16.99 -16.00
N ALA A 258 26.74 -18.08 -16.56
CA ALA A 258 27.00 -18.58 -17.90
C ALA A 258 25.75 -18.59 -18.81
N PRO A 259 25.89 -18.34 -20.13
CA PRO A 259 24.79 -18.44 -21.09
C PRO A 259 24.48 -19.91 -21.46
N CYS A 260 23.37 -20.15 -22.17
CA CYS A 260 23.08 -21.45 -22.75
C CYS A 260 23.82 -21.66 -24.08
N HIS A 261 24.01 -22.92 -24.49
CA HIS A 261 24.60 -23.28 -25.78
C HIS A 261 23.81 -22.75 -26.99
N GLY A 262 24.53 -22.39 -28.05
CA GLY A 262 24.01 -21.84 -29.29
C GLY A 262 24.48 -20.40 -29.54
N GLN A 263 25.08 -20.16 -30.72
CA GLN A 263 25.65 -18.85 -31.08
C GLN A 263 24.65 -17.69 -31.06
N GLU A 264 23.36 -17.99 -31.16
CA GLU A 264 22.30 -17.00 -31.02
C GLU A 264 22.18 -16.45 -29.58
N TYR A 265 22.70 -17.11 -28.56
CA TYR A 265 22.53 -16.74 -27.14
C TYR A 265 23.74 -16.06 -26.50
N HIS A 266 24.89 -16.00 -27.16
CA HIS A 266 26.09 -15.33 -26.64
C HIS A 266 26.94 -14.70 -27.75
N GLU A 267 27.99 -13.97 -27.37
CA GLU A 267 28.92 -13.29 -28.30
C GLU A 267 30.27 -14.01 -28.46
N PHE A 268 30.44 -15.17 -27.83
CA PHE A 268 31.68 -15.94 -27.97
C PHE A 268 31.99 -16.29 -29.43
N GLN A 269 33.27 -16.27 -29.79
CA GLN A 269 33.76 -16.61 -31.13
C GLN A 269 34.38 -18.01 -31.15
N GLY A 270 34.08 -18.78 -32.20
CA GLY A 270 34.58 -20.14 -32.36
C GLY A 270 33.93 -21.13 -31.37
N THR A 271 34.60 -22.27 -31.15
CA THR A 271 34.11 -23.35 -30.27
C THR A 271 34.81 -23.39 -28.91
N ALA A 272 35.66 -22.40 -28.61
CA ALA A 272 36.49 -22.44 -27.40
C ALA A 272 35.68 -22.21 -26.10
N ASN A 273 34.48 -21.66 -26.22
CA ASN A 273 33.59 -21.34 -25.10
C ASN A 273 32.18 -21.91 -25.29
N ASP A 274 31.94 -22.57 -26.42
CA ASP A 274 30.69 -23.27 -26.72
C ASP A 274 31.02 -24.53 -27.52
N ASN A 275 30.94 -25.70 -26.89
CA ASN A 275 31.13 -26.98 -27.58
C ASN A 275 29.95 -27.34 -28.49
N TYR A 276 28.81 -26.64 -28.35
CA TYR A 276 27.54 -26.89 -29.01
C TYR A 276 27.01 -25.64 -29.72
N VAL A 277 27.87 -25.00 -30.53
CA VAL A 277 27.59 -23.77 -31.30
C VAL A 277 26.35 -23.78 -32.17
N TYR A 278 25.86 -24.96 -32.56
CA TYR A 278 24.65 -25.13 -33.37
C TYR A 278 23.37 -25.28 -32.53
N GLY A 279 23.47 -25.08 -31.23
CA GLY A 279 22.36 -25.13 -30.27
C GLY A 279 22.27 -26.45 -29.51
N ASP A 280 21.13 -26.61 -28.83
CA ASP A 280 20.84 -27.75 -27.97
C ASP A 280 20.95 -29.12 -28.69
N PRO A 281 21.76 -30.07 -28.21
CA PRO A 281 21.90 -31.40 -28.83
C PRO A 281 20.60 -32.22 -28.86
N LYS A 282 19.65 -31.92 -27.96
CA LYS A 282 18.34 -32.56 -27.95
C LYS A 282 17.36 -31.93 -28.96
N ASN A 283 17.81 -30.93 -29.73
CA ASN A 283 17.03 -30.18 -30.72
C ASN A 283 15.73 -29.58 -30.13
N ARG A 284 15.76 -29.15 -28.86
CA ARG A 284 14.65 -28.46 -28.23
C ARG A 284 14.59 -27.03 -28.74
N GLU A 285 13.38 -26.52 -28.94
CA GLU A 285 13.15 -25.14 -29.37
C GLU A 285 12.84 -24.26 -28.16
N LEU A 286 13.53 -23.11 -28.05
CA LEU A 286 13.31 -22.11 -27.00
C LEU A 286 11.84 -21.68 -26.92
N SER A 287 11.20 -21.47 -28.07
CA SER A 287 9.80 -21.05 -28.17
C SER A 287 8.84 -22.04 -27.50
N LYS A 288 9.07 -23.35 -27.68
CA LYS A 288 8.26 -24.42 -27.07
C LYS A 288 8.49 -24.48 -25.56
N LEU A 289 9.75 -24.39 -25.11
CA LEU A 289 10.09 -24.37 -23.68
C LEU A 289 9.45 -23.17 -22.98
N MET A 290 9.66 -21.97 -23.52
CA MET A 290 9.09 -20.74 -22.95
C MET A 290 7.57 -20.73 -22.98
N PHE A 291 6.94 -21.29 -24.03
CA PHE A 291 5.48 -21.45 -24.07
C PHE A 291 4.96 -22.37 -22.95
N ASN A 292 5.64 -23.49 -22.69
CA ASN A 292 5.27 -24.41 -21.62
C ASN A 292 5.36 -23.74 -20.25
N ILE A 293 6.44 -22.99 -19.98
CA ILE A 293 6.61 -22.23 -18.73
C ILE A 293 5.55 -21.12 -18.62
N LYS A 294 5.33 -20.35 -19.69
CA LYS A 294 4.40 -19.21 -19.70
C LYS A 294 2.96 -19.63 -19.41
N ARG A 295 2.53 -20.79 -19.91
CA ARG A 295 1.18 -21.34 -19.64
C ARG A 295 0.95 -21.71 -18.18
N LEU A 296 2.02 -21.90 -17.39
CA LEU A 296 1.93 -22.12 -15.95
C LEU A 296 1.67 -20.82 -15.18
N GLY A 297 1.64 -19.65 -15.83
CA GLY A 297 1.43 -18.37 -15.15
C GLY A 297 2.59 -17.96 -14.23
N ILE A 298 3.80 -18.45 -14.54
CA ILE A 298 5.01 -18.16 -13.78
C ILE A 298 5.48 -16.72 -14.05
N THR A 299 5.77 -15.99 -12.99
CA THR A 299 6.56 -14.75 -13.05
C THR A 299 8.03 -15.14 -13.10
N TYR A 300 8.68 -14.87 -14.23
CA TYR A 300 10.09 -15.18 -14.45
C TYR A 300 10.95 -14.01 -13.99
N CYS A 301 11.80 -14.24 -12.98
CA CYS A 301 12.87 -13.33 -12.59
C CYS A 301 14.26 -13.91 -12.93
N LYS A 302 15.14 -13.06 -13.47
CA LYS A 302 16.56 -13.38 -13.71
C LYS A 302 17.46 -12.63 -12.72
N ILE A 303 18.57 -13.27 -12.35
CA ILE A 303 19.67 -12.69 -11.59
C ILE A 303 20.95 -12.88 -12.42
N PRO A 304 21.23 -11.97 -13.37
CA PRO A 304 22.46 -12.04 -14.15
C PRO A 304 23.65 -11.64 -13.27
N LEU A 305 24.65 -12.50 -13.18
CA LEU A 305 25.82 -12.27 -12.33
C LEU A 305 26.96 -11.56 -13.07
N ASN A 306 26.94 -11.60 -14.40
CA ASN A 306 27.85 -10.90 -15.28
C ASN A 306 27.20 -10.64 -16.66
N GLY A 307 27.91 -9.95 -17.55
CA GLY A 307 27.40 -9.56 -18.86
C GLY A 307 27.33 -10.67 -19.92
N THR A 308 27.90 -11.86 -19.68
CA THR A 308 27.92 -12.95 -20.68
C THR A 308 26.53 -13.51 -20.97
N THR A 309 25.62 -13.42 -20.00
CA THR A 309 24.22 -13.90 -20.08
C THR A 309 23.27 -12.91 -20.73
N ASN A 310 23.71 -11.69 -21.06
CA ASN A 310 22.85 -10.61 -21.53
C ASN A 310 22.08 -11.00 -22.80
N LYS A 311 22.79 -11.49 -23.81
CA LYS A 311 22.20 -11.88 -25.10
C LYS A 311 21.21 -13.04 -24.96
N MET A 312 21.54 -14.04 -24.13
CA MET A 312 20.61 -15.13 -23.79
C MET A 312 19.30 -14.58 -23.21
N PHE A 313 19.39 -13.67 -22.24
CA PHE A 313 18.21 -13.09 -21.61
C PHE A 313 17.45 -12.11 -22.52
N GLU A 314 18.09 -11.47 -23.48
CA GLU A 314 17.42 -10.69 -24.53
C GLU A 314 16.52 -11.60 -25.39
N GLU A 315 17.07 -12.72 -25.87
CA GLU A 315 16.31 -13.72 -26.64
C GLU A 315 15.19 -14.36 -25.80
N PHE A 316 15.48 -14.72 -24.54
CA PHE A 316 14.47 -15.27 -23.64
C PHE A 316 13.35 -14.26 -23.38
N THR A 317 13.70 -12.98 -23.19
CA THR A 317 12.71 -11.91 -22.97
C THR A 317 11.89 -11.67 -24.22
N PHE A 318 12.49 -11.71 -25.41
CA PHE A 318 11.79 -11.58 -26.69
C PHE A 318 10.72 -12.66 -26.86
N VAL A 319 11.03 -13.92 -26.53
CA VAL A 319 10.12 -15.06 -26.66
C VAL A 319 9.09 -15.11 -25.51
N PHE A 320 9.54 -14.93 -24.27
CA PHE A 320 8.69 -15.04 -23.08
C PHE A 320 7.75 -13.82 -22.93
N GLY A 321 8.24 -12.64 -23.31
CA GLY A 321 7.55 -11.35 -23.33
C GLY A 321 7.97 -10.40 -22.20
N SER A 322 8.06 -10.89 -20.96
CA SER A 322 8.52 -10.08 -19.83
C SER A 322 9.25 -10.95 -18.81
N ILE A 323 10.54 -10.67 -18.61
CA ILE A 323 11.37 -11.27 -17.57
C ILE A 323 11.85 -10.12 -16.68
N SER A 324 11.54 -10.21 -15.38
CA SER A 324 11.99 -9.21 -14.40
C SER A 324 13.45 -9.45 -14.03
N GLU A 325 14.23 -8.39 -13.84
CA GLU A 325 15.60 -8.51 -13.32
C GLU A 325 15.64 -8.22 -11.82
N ILE A 326 16.44 -9.00 -11.09
CA ILE A 326 16.82 -8.71 -9.71
C ILE A 326 18.32 -8.44 -9.72
N HIS A 327 18.70 -7.19 -9.45
CA HIS A 327 20.10 -6.80 -9.39
C HIS A 327 20.71 -7.20 -8.04
N VAL A 328 21.77 -8.02 -8.08
CA VAL A 328 22.48 -8.48 -6.88
C VAL A 328 23.96 -8.17 -7.05
N SER A 329 24.45 -7.17 -6.31
CA SER A 329 25.87 -6.78 -6.36
C SER A 329 26.73 -7.54 -5.34
N ASP A 330 26.11 -8.16 -4.34
CA ASP A 330 26.75 -8.89 -3.25
C ASP A 330 25.94 -10.16 -2.94
N PRO A 331 26.54 -11.37 -3.01
CA PRO A 331 25.85 -12.62 -2.67
C PRO A 331 25.21 -12.63 -1.28
N ARG A 332 25.73 -11.85 -0.32
CA ARG A 332 25.17 -11.72 1.04
C ARG A 332 23.82 -11.00 1.08
N CYS A 333 23.45 -10.32 0.00
CA CYS A 333 22.15 -9.63 -0.14
C CYS A 333 21.17 -10.39 -1.06
N LEU A 334 21.60 -11.52 -1.65
CA LEU A 334 20.83 -12.30 -2.62
C LEU A 334 19.40 -12.59 -2.13
N ILE A 335 19.28 -13.23 -0.96
CA ILE A 335 17.98 -13.62 -0.42
C ILE A 335 17.12 -12.41 -0.09
N ARG A 336 17.70 -11.32 0.43
CA ARG A 336 16.96 -10.08 0.72
C ARG A 336 16.26 -9.55 -0.53
N HIS A 337 16.97 -9.47 -1.65
CA HIS A 337 16.38 -9.00 -2.90
C HIS A 337 15.28 -9.94 -3.44
N ILE A 338 15.42 -11.24 -3.21
CA ILE A 338 14.38 -12.23 -3.55
C ILE A 338 13.13 -12.04 -2.66
N ILE A 339 13.29 -11.79 -1.35
CA ILE A 339 12.17 -11.47 -0.45
C ILE A 339 11.47 -10.19 -0.92
N ASP A 340 12.21 -9.13 -1.25
CA ASP A 340 11.66 -7.87 -1.72
C ASP A 340 10.82 -8.07 -2.99
N LYS A 341 11.38 -8.78 -3.98
CA LYS A 341 10.68 -9.09 -5.23
C LYS A 341 9.44 -9.95 -5.01
N THR A 342 9.57 -10.99 -4.19
CA THR A 342 8.45 -11.86 -3.78
C THR A 342 7.32 -11.06 -3.16
N SER A 343 7.68 -10.17 -2.23
CA SER A 343 6.71 -9.36 -1.50
C SER A 343 5.95 -8.39 -2.41
N SER A 344 6.66 -7.76 -3.35
CA SER A 344 6.07 -6.87 -4.35
C SER A 344 5.05 -7.58 -5.24
N ILE A 345 5.37 -8.80 -5.70
CA ILE A 345 4.46 -9.61 -6.54
C ILE A 345 3.20 -9.99 -5.77
N ILE A 346 3.36 -10.53 -4.56
CA ILE A 346 2.23 -10.94 -3.70
C ILE A 346 1.31 -9.76 -3.43
N GLN A 347 1.87 -8.59 -3.08
CA GLN A 347 1.08 -7.38 -2.81
C GLN A 347 0.28 -6.95 -4.05
N SER A 348 0.90 -6.92 -5.23
CA SER A 348 0.22 -6.53 -6.47
C SER A 348 -0.93 -7.48 -6.85
N ASN A 349 -0.74 -8.79 -6.66
CA ASN A 349 -1.75 -9.80 -6.95
C ASN A 349 -2.92 -9.76 -5.96
N ILE A 350 -2.64 -9.55 -4.66
CA ILE A 350 -3.67 -9.33 -3.65
C ILE A 350 -4.51 -8.10 -3.99
N GLU A 351 -3.89 -6.98 -4.32
CA GLU A 351 -4.58 -5.73 -4.67
C GLU A 351 -5.49 -5.90 -5.90
N SER A 352 -4.97 -6.55 -6.94
CA SER A 352 -5.71 -6.84 -8.18
C SER A 352 -6.91 -7.77 -7.90
N THR A 353 -6.72 -8.81 -7.10
CA THR A 353 -7.79 -9.78 -6.77
C THR A 353 -8.88 -9.15 -5.89
N ILE A 354 -8.50 -8.38 -4.88
CA ILE A 354 -9.46 -7.68 -4.01
C ILE A 354 -10.23 -6.62 -4.81
N SER A 355 -9.55 -5.92 -5.73
CA SER A 355 -10.20 -4.98 -6.65
C SER A 355 -11.25 -5.69 -7.52
N PHE A 356 -10.89 -6.84 -8.12
CA PHE A 356 -11.83 -7.64 -8.88
C PHE A 356 -13.01 -8.12 -8.03
N TYR A 357 -12.77 -8.64 -6.83
CA TYR A 357 -13.82 -9.06 -5.91
C TYR A 357 -14.80 -7.91 -5.59
N ARG A 358 -14.29 -6.72 -5.25
CA ARG A 358 -15.11 -5.53 -4.97
C ARG A 358 -15.94 -5.06 -6.16
N ASN A 359 -15.49 -5.36 -7.37
CA ASN A 359 -16.08 -4.91 -8.63
C ASN A 359 -16.81 -6.02 -9.41
N SER A 360 -16.82 -7.27 -8.92
CA SER A 360 -17.29 -8.47 -9.64
C SER A 360 -18.73 -8.39 -10.16
N ASN A 361 -19.55 -7.46 -9.63
CA ASN A 361 -20.92 -7.19 -10.06
C ASN A 361 -21.16 -5.71 -10.45
N LYS A 362 -20.10 -4.94 -10.67
CA LYS A 362 -20.17 -3.51 -10.97
C LYS A 362 -19.71 -3.26 -12.39
N GLN A 363 -20.46 -2.43 -13.11
CA GLN A 363 -19.98 -1.88 -14.37
C GLN A 363 -18.82 -0.93 -14.05
N ILE A 364 -17.63 -1.18 -14.62
CA ILE A 364 -16.46 -0.29 -14.49
C ILE A 364 -16.40 0.61 -15.72
N LYS A 365 -16.08 1.89 -15.54
CA LYS A 365 -15.82 2.83 -16.63
C LYS A 365 -14.64 2.34 -17.47
N SER A 366 -14.79 2.33 -18.78
CA SER A 366 -13.72 1.95 -19.71
C SER A 366 -13.01 3.21 -20.22
N TYR A 367 -11.71 3.29 -19.97
CA TYR A 367 -10.84 4.35 -20.49
C TYR A 367 -9.57 3.73 -21.07
N THR A 368 -9.09 4.32 -22.16
CA THR A 368 -7.70 4.13 -22.61
C THR A 368 -6.82 5.09 -21.82
N LEU A 369 -5.73 4.58 -21.22
CA LEU A 369 -4.79 5.43 -20.47
C LEU A 369 -3.94 6.26 -21.42
N PHE A 370 -3.75 7.54 -21.11
CA PHE A 370 -2.96 8.47 -21.89
C PHE A 370 -2.00 9.26 -21.00
N SER A 371 -0.71 8.98 -21.12
CA SER A 371 0.32 9.50 -20.19
C SER A 371 0.76 10.94 -20.46
N LYS A 372 0.53 11.46 -21.67
CA LYS A 372 0.95 12.80 -22.09
C LYS A 372 -0.09 13.86 -21.70
N GLU A 373 0.39 15.01 -21.25
CA GLU A 373 -0.47 16.15 -20.93
C GLU A 373 -1.18 16.72 -22.16
N PRO A 374 -2.42 17.20 -22.00
CA PRO A 374 -3.15 17.86 -23.07
C PRO A 374 -2.63 19.29 -23.30
N ASP A 375 -3.00 19.88 -24.43
CA ASP A 375 -2.85 21.32 -24.62
C ASP A 375 -3.94 22.06 -23.83
N TRP A 376 -3.57 22.65 -22.69
CA TRP A 376 -4.48 23.36 -21.79
C TRP A 376 -5.22 24.54 -22.43
N ASN A 377 -4.66 25.14 -23.49
CA ASN A 377 -5.32 26.24 -24.21
C ASN A 377 -6.47 25.76 -25.08
N SER A 378 -6.45 24.49 -25.49
CA SER A 378 -7.48 23.87 -26.31
C SER A 378 -8.67 23.33 -25.52
N LEU A 379 -8.52 23.21 -24.20
CA LEU A 379 -9.53 22.61 -23.33
C LEU A 379 -10.53 23.63 -22.77
N GLU A 380 -11.78 23.19 -22.67
CA GLU A 380 -12.88 23.93 -22.05
C GLU A 380 -12.66 24.11 -20.54
N THR A 381 -13.09 25.28 -20.02
CA THR A 381 -13.13 25.56 -18.59
C THR A 381 -14.52 25.25 -18.04
N TYR A 382 -14.59 24.52 -16.94
CA TYR A 382 -15.84 24.16 -16.26
C TYR A 382 -16.00 24.92 -14.94
N ASP A 383 -17.15 25.56 -14.74
CA ASP A 383 -17.53 26.06 -13.41
C ASP A 383 -17.92 24.89 -12.50
N VAL A 384 -17.37 24.89 -11.28
CA VAL A 384 -17.57 23.82 -10.30
C VAL A 384 -18.05 24.36 -8.95
N ASN A 385 -18.81 23.53 -8.24
CA ASN A 385 -18.96 23.65 -6.80
C ASN A 385 -17.79 22.92 -6.14
N VAL A 386 -17.14 23.57 -5.18
CA VAL A 386 -16.01 23.02 -4.44
C VAL A 386 -16.49 22.73 -3.02
N THR A 387 -16.18 21.55 -2.50
CA THR A 387 -16.48 21.15 -1.14
C THR A 387 -15.19 20.82 -0.43
N GLU A 388 -14.95 21.50 0.69
CA GLU A 388 -13.77 21.34 1.54
C GLU A 388 -14.20 20.75 2.89
N ILE A 389 -13.37 19.87 3.46
CA ILE A 389 -13.55 19.43 4.85
C ILE A 389 -12.99 20.51 5.78
N ILE A 390 -13.79 20.91 6.76
CA ILE A 390 -13.32 21.71 7.89
C ILE A 390 -12.42 20.80 8.74
N PRO A 391 -11.13 21.11 8.91
CA PRO A 391 -10.21 20.23 9.61
C PRO A 391 -10.66 19.94 11.05
N PRO A 392 -10.47 18.71 11.54
CA PRO A 392 -10.72 18.40 12.94
C PRO A 392 -9.78 19.23 13.82
N THR A 393 -10.24 19.53 15.03
CA THR A 393 -9.48 20.36 15.99
C THR A 393 -8.99 19.57 17.19
N LYS A 394 -9.62 18.42 17.47
CA LYS A 394 -9.28 17.51 18.57
C LYS A 394 -9.52 16.06 18.16
N ILE A 395 -8.90 15.13 18.89
CA ILE A 395 -8.95 13.68 18.62
C ILE A 395 -10.39 13.12 18.61
N ASP A 396 -11.31 13.68 19.40
CA ASP A 396 -12.69 13.20 19.43
C ASP A 396 -13.46 13.48 18.13
N ASP A 397 -13.09 14.52 17.38
CA ASP A 397 -13.77 14.91 16.14
C ASP A 397 -13.64 13.82 15.07
N LEU A 398 -12.58 13.01 15.13
CA LEU A 398 -12.23 11.98 14.14
C LEU A 398 -13.29 10.86 14.06
N PHE A 399 -14.04 10.66 15.13
CA PHE A 399 -15.02 9.58 15.26
C PHE A 399 -16.42 9.96 14.80
N HIS A 400 -16.60 11.20 14.35
CA HIS A 400 -17.85 11.72 13.83
C HIS A 400 -17.68 12.22 12.39
N PRO A 401 -18.76 12.30 11.59
CA PRO A 401 -18.70 12.95 10.29
C PRO A 401 -18.23 14.40 10.43
N LEU A 402 -17.27 14.81 9.60
CA LEU A 402 -16.70 16.15 9.66
C LEU A 402 -17.59 17.16 8.94
N SER A 403 -17.55 18.41 9.41
CA SER A 403 -18.29 19.50 8.78
C SER A 403 -17.63 19.94 7.47
N MET A 404 -18.43 20.49 6.56
CA MET A 404 -17.99 20.88 5.22
C MET A 404 -18.31 22.33 4.93
N SER A 405 -17.44 23.00 4.18
CA SER A 405 -17.71 24.28 3.54
C SER A 405 -17.86 24.11 2.04
N LYS A 406 -18.69 24.95 1.41
CA LYS A 406 -18.88 24.96 -0.04
C LYS A 406 -18.50 26.32 -0.61
N THR A 407 -17.72 26.28 -1.67
CA THR A 407 -17.28 27.44 -2.45
C THR A 407 -17.48 27.17 -3.93
N ASN A 408 -17.08 28.11 -4.78
CA ASN A 408 -17.11 27.96 -6.23
C ASN A 408 -15.68 28.03 -6.76
N GLY A 409 -15.44 27.38 -7.89
CA GLY A 409 -14.17 27.45 -8.59
C GLY A 409 -14.33 27.15 -10.07
N GLN A 410 -13.21 27.17 -10.78
CA GLN A 410 -13.14 26.81 -12.19
C GLN A 410 -12.05 25.76 -12.40
N ILE A 411 -12.28 24.81 -13.30
CA ILE A 411 -11.32 23.74 -13.59
C ILE A 411 -11.14 23.54 -15.09
N LYS A 412 -9.98 23.01 -15.46
CA LYS A 412 -9.73 22.32 -16.73
C LYS A 412 -9.27 20.90 -16.43
N ILE A 413 -9.80 19.91 -17.16
CA ILE A 413 -9.48 18.50 -16.93
C ILE A 413 -9.15 17.82 -18.25
N ALA A 414 -8.15 16.95 -18.25
CA ALA A 414 -7.80 16.14 -19.40
C ALA A 414 -8.95 15.20 -19.79
N PRO A 415 -9.17 14.94 -21.09
CA PRO A 415 -10.26 14.07 -21.55
C PRO A 415 -10.05 12.58 -21.20
N TYR A 416 -8.80 12.16 -21.01
CA TYR A 416 -8.42 10.78 -20.71
C TYR A 416 -7.55 10.70 -19.46
N PRO A 417 -7.67 9.64 -18.64
CA PRO A 417 -6.86 9.47 -17.46
C PRO A 417 -5.44 9.02 -17.83
N PHE A 418 -4.44 9.45 -17.07
CA PHE A 418 -3.06 9.02 -17.25
C PHE A 418 -2.70 7.78 -16.41
N ALA A 419 -3.44 7.53 -15.34
CA ALA A 419 -3.24 6.39 -14.46
C ALA A 419 -4.58 5.83 -13.92
N LYS A 420 -4.54 4.58 -13.45
CA LYS A 420 -5.65 3.89 -12.82
C LYS A 420 -5.17 3.13 -11.58
N GLY A 421 -5.77 3.41 -10.44
CA GLY A 421 -5.63 2.61 -9.22
C GLY A 421 -6.75 1.58 -9.07
N SER A 422 -6.82 0.93 -7.90
CA SER A 422 -7.83 -0.10 -7.62
C SER A 422 -9.27 0.45 -7.59
N LEU A 423 -9.44 1.70 -7.15
CA LEU A 423 -10.77 2.33 -6.98
C LEU A 423 -11.02 3.50 -7.93
N ARG A 424 -9.98 4.16 -8.45
CA ARG A 424 -10.09 5.46 -9.12
C ARG A 424 -9.18 5.58 -10.34
N PHE A 425 -9.61 6.37 -11.30
CA PHE A 425 -8.79 6.90 -12.38
C PHE A 425 -8.21 8.25 -11.97
N ALA A 426 -7.01 8.56 -12.47
CA ALA A 426 -6.34 9.84 -12.26
C ALA A 426 -6.19 10.58 -13.59
N PHE A 427 -6.63 11.83 -13.62
CA PHE A 427 -6.59 12.73 -14.77
C PHE A 427 -5.69 13.92 -14.46
N TYR A 428 -4.93 14.38 -15.45
CA TYR A 428 -4.30 15.69 -15.34
C TYR A 428 -5.36 16.76 -15.32
N GLY A 429 -5.09 17.86 -14.63
CA GLY A 429 -5.93 19.04 -14.74
C GLY A 429 -5.31 20.29 -14.14
N GLN A 430 -6.05 21.38 -14.27
CA GLN A 430 -5.71 22.68 -13.71
C GLN A 430 -6.88 23.20 -12.89
N TYR A 431 -6.58 23.69 -11.70
CA TYR A 431 -7.52 24.44 -10.89
C TYR A 431 -7.29 25.93 -11.15
N CYS A 432 -8.34 26.62 -11.61
CA CYS A 432 -8.32 28.03 -11.98
C CYS A 432 -9.01 28.84 -10.87
N SER A 433 -8.30 29.84 -10.35
CA SER A 433 -8.85 30.81 -9.40
C SER A 433 -8.81 32.19 -10.04
N ASP A 434 -9.86 33.00 -9.84
CA ASP A 434 -10.00 34.31 -10.49
C ASP A 434 -8.82 35.27 -10.24
N ASP A 435 -8.16 35.14 -9.07
CA ASP A 435 -7.09 36.04 -8.62
C ASP A 435 -5.68 35.39 -8.58
N SER A 436 -5.47 34.21 -9.16
CA SER A 436 -4.18 33.48 -9.01
C SER A 436 -3.85 32.63 -10.23
N PRO A 437 -2.54 32.40 -10.51
CA PRO A 437 -2.13 31.50 -11.58
C PRO A 437 -2.75 30.11 -11.37
N SER A 438 -3.13 29.47 -12.48
CA SER A 438 -3.67 28.11 -12.46
C SER A 438 -2.71 27.15 -11.78
N VAL A 439 -3.23 26.31 -10.90
CA VAL A 439 -2.44 25.29 -10.18
C VAL A 439 -2.62 23.94 -10.87
N ASP A 440 -1.51 23.27 -11.17
CA ASP A 440 -1.55 21.92 -11.71
C ASP A 440 -1.98 20.92 -10.64
N VAL A 441 -3.02 20.16 -10.96
CA VAL A 441 -3.70 19.24 -10.05
C VAL A 441 -3.92 17.89 -10.71
N VAL A 442 -4.25 16.91 -9.87
CA VAL A 442 -4.73 15.60 -10.29
C VAL A 442 -6.20 15.47 -9.88
N PHE A 443 -7.05 15.19 -10.85
CA PHE A 443 -8.46 14.87 -10.62
C PHE A 443 -8.62 13.36 -10.52
N LYS A 444 -9.25 12.87 -9.46
CA LYS A 444 -9.53 11.46 -9.21
C LYS A 444 -11.02 11.17 -9.32
N GLU A 445 -11.36 10.27 -10.23
CA GLU A 445 -12.74 9.82 -10.47
C GLU A 445 -12.88 8.34 -10.09
N LEU A 446 -13.94 7.97 -9.38
CA LEU A 446 -14.26 6.56 -9.10
C LEU A 446 -14.41 5.76 -10.39
N ALA A 447 -13.76 4.60 -10.42
CA ALA A 447 -13.76 3.69 -11.55
C ALA A 447 -15.13 3.02 -11.77
N SER A 448 -15.96 2.92 -10.73
CA SER A 448 -17.32 2.38 -10.85
C SER A 448 -18.20 3.30 -11.72
N ALA A 449 -18.90 2.70 -12.68
CA ALA A 449 -19.97 3.33 -13.45
C ALA A 449 -21.36 3.13 -12.79
N ASP A 450 -21.46 2.26 -11.78
CA ASP A 450 -22.71 2.01 -11.07
C ASP A 450 -23.11 3.23 -10.22
N PRO A 451 -24.28 3.85 -10.47
CA PRO A 451 -24.75 5.03 -9.72
C PRO A 451 -24.89 4.80 -8.22
N LYS A 452 -25.05 3.55 -7.75
CA LYS A 452 -25.13 3.25 -6.30
C LYS A 452 -23.77 3.30 -5.61
N SER A 453 -22.69 3.12 -6.36
CA SER A 453 -21.33 3.10 -5.83
C SER A 453 -20.45 4.26 -6.32
N ASN A 454 -20.93 5.05 -7.26
CA ASN A 454 -20.35 6.34 -7.68
C ASN A 454 -21.24 7.49 -7.17
N THR A 455 -21.27 7.68 -5.85
CA THR A 455 -22.11 8.69 -5.18
C THR A 455 -21.26 9.74 -4.47
N PHE A 456 -21.81 10.93 -4.26
CA PHE A 456 -21.13 12.01 -3.54
C PHE A 456 -20.65 11.58 -2.14
N ILE A 457 -21.42 10.74 -1.44
CA ILE A 457 -21.06 10.27 -0.10
C ILE A 457 -19.78 9.42 -0.09
N VAL A 458 -19.51 8.63 -1.15
CA VAL A 458 -18.27 7.86 -1.26
C VAL A 458 -17.07 8.80 -1.36
N TYR A 459 -17.16 9.82 -2.22
CA TYR A 459 -16.13 10.86 -2.34
C TYR A 459 -15.97 11.64 -1.04
N GLN A 460 -17.06 11.98 -0.36
CA GLN A 460 -17.05 12.68 0.92
C GLN A 460 -16.29 11.87 1.98
N GLU A 461 -16.58 10.58 2.13
CA GLU A 461 -15.86 9.74 3.10
C GLU A 461 -14.36 9.64 2.76
N HIS A 462 -13.99 9.54 1.47
CA HIS A 462 -12.58 9.60 1.07
C HIS A 462 -11.91 10.93 1.43
N LEU A 463 -12.61 12.05 1.24
CA LEU A 463 -12.09 13.36 1.61
C LEU A 463 -11.95 13.53 3.13
N GLU A 464 -12.92 13.04 3.91
CA GLU A 464 -12.85 13.03 5.38
C GLU A 464 -11.64 12.21 5.88
N MET A 465 -11.38 11.06 5.25
CA MET A 465 -10.22 10.22 5.56
C MET A 465 -8.89 10.96 5.32
N GLN A 466 -8.78 11.69 4.21
CA GLN A 466 -7.61 12.52 3.91
C GLN A 466 -7.40 13.59 5.00
N ALA A 467 -8.45 14.32 5.36
CA ALA A 467 -8.39 15.38 6.36
C ALA A 467 -8.01 14.86 7.77
N ILE A 468 -8.52 13.68 8.16
CA ILE A 468 -8.15 13.03 9.42
C ILE A 468 -6.68 12.61 9.41
N ALA A 469 -6.20 12.02 8.32
CA ALA A 469 -4.79 11.62 8.22
C ALA A 469 -3.86 12.84 8.22
N GLN A 470 -4.24 13.93 7.56
CA GLN A 470 -3.53 15.21 7.60
C GLN A 470 -3.43 15.75 9.02
N PHE A 471 -4.55 15.84 9.75
CA PHE A 471 -4.55 16.28 11.15
C PHE A 471 -3.64 15.42 12.03
N LEU A 472 -3.72 14.10 11.91
CA LEU A 472 -2.88 13.19 12.69
C LEU A 472 -1.39 13.33 12.32
N ALA A 473 -1.06 13.55 11.04
CA ALA A 473 0.31 13.80 10.61
C ALA A 473 0.85 15.12 11.17
N GLU A 474 0.04 16.17 11.22
CA GLU A 474 0.41 17.45 11.85
C GLU A 474 0.68 17.30 13.35
N GLN A 475 -0.17 16.56 14.07
CA GLN A 475 0.04 16.26 15.49
C GLN A 475 1.32 15.43 15.69
N PHE A 476 1.53 14.40 14.87
CA PHE A 476 2.74 13.57 14.91
C PHE A 476 4.01 14.39 14.65
N ASN A 477 3.98 15.29 13.65
CA ASN A 477 5.11 16.16 13.35
C ASN A 477 5.42 17.13 14.50
N ALA A 478 4.38 17.66 15.16
CA ALA A 478 4.56 18.51 16.33
C ALA A 478 5.27 17.74 17.45
N GLU A 479 4.87 16.50 17.74
CA GLU A 479 5.53 15.65 18.72
C GLU A 479 6.97 15.30 18.32
N GLN A 480 7.19 14.95 17.05
CA GLN A 480 8.52 14.67 16.51
C GLN A 480 9.47 15.88 16.68
N GLN A 481 8.98 17.10 16.45
CA GLN A 481 9.78 18.32 16.55
C GLN A 481 10.38 18.51 17.96
N TYR A 482 9.70 18.04 19.01
CA TYR A 482 10.22 18.09 20.38
C TYR A 482 11.22 16.97 20.68
N LEU A 483 11.04 15.80 20.06
CA LEU A 483 11.79 14.58 20.39
C LEU A 483 13.05 14.38 19.53
N PHE A 484 13.07 14.91 18.30
CA PHE A 484 14.11 14.63 17.33
C PHE A 484 14.72 15.92 16.78
N ARG A 485 16.04 16.07 16.92
CA ARG A 485 16.79 17.21 16.39
C ARG A 485 16.67 17.37 14.86
N ASN A 486 16.62 16.25 14.14
CA ASN A 486 16.48 16.18 12.69
C ASN A 486 15.27 15.31 12.34
N PHE A 487 14.06 15.78 12.64
CA PHE A 487 12.86 15.04 12.30
C PHE A 487 12.52 15.13 10.80
N ILE A 488 11.85 14.11 10.28
CA ILE A 488 11.38 14.06 8.89
C ILE A 488 9.86 14.24 8.92
N PRO A 489 9.32 15.38 8.47
CA PRO A 489 7.88 15.60 8.44
C PRO A 489 7.15 14.64 7.51
N ILE A 490 5.95 14.25 7.97
CA ILE A 490 4.94 13.58 7.16
C ILE A 490 3.87 14.61 6.82
N LEU A 491 3.68 14.89 5.54
CA LEU A 491 2.68 15.82 5.03
C LEU A 491 1.65 15.03 4.23
N TYR A 492 0.38 15.38 4.35
CA TYR A 492 -0.65 14.90 3.43
C TYR A 492 -0.96 15.99 2.41
N ALA A 493 -1.21 15.59 1.16
CA ALA A 493 -1.66 16.51 0.13
C ALA A 493 -3.01 17.11 0.53
N ASP A 494 -3.14 18.43 0.40
CA ASP A 494 -4.44 19.07 0.45
C ASP A 494 -5.33 18.48 -0.66
N ALA A 495 -6.56 18.15 -0.28
CA ALA A 495 -7.54 17.64 -1.21
C ALA A 495 -8.88 18.33 -1.01
N ASP A 496 -9.65 18.41 -2.10
CA ASP A 496 -11.00 18.97 -2.15
C ASP A 496 -11.89 18.08 -3.01
N LEU A 497 -13.21 18.23 -2.90
CA LEU A 497 -14.15 17.68 -3.87
C LEU A 497 -14.63 18.77 -4.81
N VAL A 498 -14.62 18.50 -6.11
CA VAL A 498 -15.25 19.36 -7.09
C VAL A 498 -16.38 18.62 -7.81
N GLN A 499 -17.45 19.34 -8.08
CA GLN A 499 -18.59 18.86 -8.85
C GLN A 499 -18.91 19.87 -9.94
N GLN A 500 -18.97 19.42 -11.20
CA GLN A 500 -19.32 20.31 -12.30
C GLN A 500 -20.75 20.84 -12.15
N LYS A 501 -20.95 22.12 -12.43
CA LYS A 501 -22.29 22.73 -12.42
C LYS A 501 -23.11 22.32 -13.64
N THR A 502 -22.45 22.07 -14.76
CA THR A 502 -23.06 21.64 -16.03
C THR A 502 -23.47 20.16 -16.01
N ASP A 503 -22.66 19.30 -15.37
CA ASP A 503 -22.96 17.88 -15.16
C ASP A 503 -22.73 17.48 -13.69
N PRO A 504 -23.79 17.48 -12.85
CA PRO A 504 -23.67 17.11 -11.44
C PRO A 504 -23.22 15.66 -11.20
N LEU A 505 -23.21 14.78 -12.20
CA LEU A 505 -22.68 13.42 -12.07
C LEU A 505 -21.15 13.38 -12.16
N LYS A 506 -20.52 14.46 -12.66
CA LYS A 506 -19.07 14.62 -12.72
C LYS A 506 -18.55 15.19 -11.41
N ILE A 507 -18.19 14.27 -10.53
CA ILE A 507 -17.58 14.54 -9.22
C ILE A 507 -16.14 14.02 -9.25
N TYR A 508 -15.23 14.82 -8.73
CA TYR A 508 -13.81 14.48 -8.65
C TYR A 508 -13.27 14.84 -7.27
N GLN A 509 -12.39 14.01 -6.74
CA GLN A 509 -11.46 14.47 -5.71
C GLN A 509 -10.27 15.14 -6.40
N VAL A 510 -9.84 16.28 -5.90
CA VAL A 510 -8.75 17.07 -6.47
C VAL A 510 -7.63 17.14 -5.45
N GLU A 511 -6.39 16.99 -5.90
CA GLU A 511 -5.21 17.19 -5.09
C GLU A 511 -4.09 17.77 -5.95
N ARG A 512 -3.05 18.32 -5.32
CA ARG A 512 -1.88 18.81 -6.06
C ARG A 512 -1.16 17.69 -6.79
N ARG A 513 -0.67 18.01 -7.98
CA ARG A 513 0.15 17.09 -8.74
C ARG A 513 1.52 16.91 -8.08
N MET A 514 1.87 15.64 -7.85
CA MET A 514 3.22 15.23 -7.44
C MET A 514 4.02 14.83 -8.67
N HIS A 515 5.28 15.26 -8.75
CA HIS A 515 6.13 15.06 -9.94
C HIS A 515 7.21 13.99 -9.72
N GLN A 516 7.41 13.57 -8.47
CA GLN A 516 8.40 12.59 -8.09
C GLN A 516 7.86 11.17 -8.26
N GLU A 517 8.76 10.19 -8.14
CA GLU A 517 8.42 8.77 -8.21
C GLU A 517 7.44 8.37 -7.11
N TRP A 518 6.33 7.78 -7.53
CA TRP A 518 5.29 7.29 -6.64
C TRP A 518 5.73 6.02 -5.90
N ARG A 519 5.47 5.99 -4.59
CA ARG A 519 5.87 4.92 -3.68
C ARG A 519 4.74 4.55 -2.74
N LYS A 520 4.72 3.28 -2.32
CA LYS A 520 3.79 2.74 -1.33
C LYS A 520 4.59 2.03 -0.24
N TRP A 521 4.52 2.53 0.98
CA TRP A 521 5.33 2.05 2.11
C TRP A 521 4.64 0.98 2.94
N ASN A 522 3.31 1.05 3.05
CA ASN A 522 2.49 -0.04 3.57
C ASN A 522 1.11 -0.04 2.88
N ASN A 523 0.33 -1.09 3.11
CA ASN A 523 -1.03 -1.20 2.62
C ASN A 523 -2.03 -1.35 3.77
N ASN A 524 -3.32 -1.42 3.44
CA ASN A 524 -4.40 -1.55 4.41
C ASN A 524 -4.69 -3.01 4.84
N SER A 525 -3.80 -3.97 4.57
CA SER A 525 -3.94 -5.39 4.93
C SER A 525 -2.68 -6.00 5.54
N GLY A 526 -1.74 -5.17 6.02
CA GLY A 526 -0.52 -5.58 6.73
C GLY A 526 0.73 -5.72 5.85
N GLY A 527 0.63 -5.54 4.53
CA GLY A 527 1.77 -5.50 3.64
C GLY A 527 2.66 -4.28 3.90
N VAL A 528 3.97 -4.49 3.88
CA VAL A 528 5.00 -3.46 4.05
C VAL A 528 6.00 -3.53 2.90
N SER A 529 6.48 -2.38 2.43
CA SER A 529 7.59 -2.33 1.48
C SER A 529 8.91 -2.55 2.22
N LEU A 530 9.61 -3.63 1.88
CA LEU A 530 10.88 -3.99 2.49
C LEU A 530 12.09 -3.30 1.85
N SER A 531 12.05 -3.12 0.53
CA SER A 531 13.09 -2.41 -0.22
C SER A 531 13.15 -0.93 0.16
N GLU A 532 12.02 -0.34 0.52
CA GLU A 532 11.90 1.07 0.92
C GLU A 532 11.39 1.26 2.34
N TYR A 533 11.73 0.33 3.25
CA TYR A 533 11.22 0.37 4.62
C TYR A 533 11.51 1.71 5.31
N SER A 534 10.45 2.37 5.79
CA SER A 534 10.55 3.63 6.53
C SER A 534 10.10 3.46 7.96
N THR A 535 11.04 3.50 8.90
CA THR A 535 10.79 3.40 10.35
C THR A 535 9.84 4.50 10.84
N ILE A 536 9.95 5.71 10.28
CA ILE A 536 9.10 6.86 10.62
C ILE A 536 7.66 6.66 10.16
N LEU A 537 7.45 6.17 8.93
CA LEU A 537 6.10 5.90 8.44
C LEU A 537 5.44 4.73 9.19
N GLN A 538 6.21 3.70 9.52
CA GLN A 538 5.69 2.60 10.36
C GLN A 538 5.38 3.07 11.78
N ALA A 539 6.24 3.91 12.36
CA ALA A 539 5.98 4.53 13.66
C ALA A 539 4.76 5.45 13.63
N PHE A 540 4.50 6.16 12.53
CA PHE A 540 3.31 7.00 12.37
C PHE A 540 2.02 6.17 12.44
N SER A 541 1.90 5.08 11.66
CA SER A 541 0.74 4.19 11.75
C SER A 541 0.54 3.65 13.17
N HIS A 542 1.61 3.20 13.82
CA HIS A 542 1.58 2.73 15.21
C HIS A 542 1.16 3.84 16.20
N TRP A 543 1.72 5.03 16.05
CA TRP A 543 1.39 6.20 16.87
C TRP A 543 -0.08 6.59 16.72
N THR A 544 -0.64 6.59 15.49
CA THR A 544 -2.07 6.90 15.28
C THR A 544 -2.99 5.93 16.03
N TYR A 545 -2.60 4.66 16.12
CA TYR A 545 -3.30 3.68 16.95
C TYR A 545 -3.28 4.06 18.44
N HIS A 546 -2.12 4.45 18.97
CA HIS A 546 -2.00 4.80 20.39
C HIS A 546 -2.66 6.12 20.76
N ILE A 547 -2.43 7.19 20.01
CA ILE A 547 -3.00 8.51 20.33
C ILE A 547 -4.53 8.51 20.26
N THR A 548 -5.12 7.60 19.48
CA THR A 548 -6.57 7.40 19.38
C THR A 548 -7.10 6.32 20.32
N SER A 549 -6.30 5.86 21.30
CA SER A 549 -6.66 4.82 22.27
C SER A 549 -7.14 3.52 21.61
N GLY A 550 -6.49 3.13 20.51
CA GLY A 550 -6.78 1.91 19.74
C GLY A 550 -8.06 1.96 18.92
N ARG A 551 -8.71 3.12 18.80
CA ARG A 551 -9.97 3.27 18.07
C ARG A 551 -9.79 3.47 16.57
N LEU A 552 -8.66 4.05 16.14
CA LEU A 552 -8.40 4.37 14.74
C LEU A 552 -6.92 4.16 14.39
N MET A 553 -6.62 3.80 13.14
CA MET A 553 -5.24 3.66 12.65
C MET A 553 -5.17 4.11 11.19
N VAL A 554 -4.17 4.94 10.87
CA VAL A 554 -3.89 5.36 9.50
C VAL A 554 -2.89 4.39 8.86
N VAL A 555 -3.25 3.85 7.70
CA VAL A 555 -2.45 2.90 6.89
C VAL A 555 -2.59 3.26 5.40
N ASP A 556 -2.09 2.40 4.52
CA ASP A 556 -2.00 2.67 3.08
C ASP A 556 -1.16 3.92 2.80
N LEU A 557 -0.03 4.03 3.51
CA LEU A 557 0.88 5.17 3.42
C LEU A 557 1.58 5.13 2.06
N GLN A 558 1.18 6.03 1.18
CA GLN A 558 1.64 6.12 -0.21
C GLN A 558 1.71 7.58 -0.68
N GLY A 559 2.55 7.84 -1.67
CA GLY A 559 2.81 9.19 -2.18
C GLY A 559 4.24 9.30 -2.70
N VAL A 560 4.91 10.41 -2.39
CA VAL A 560 6.28 10.68 -2.83
C VAL A 560 7.19 11.05 -1.68
N LYS A 561 8.48 10.72 -1.80
CA LYS A 561 9.52 11.19 -0.90
C LYS A 561 10.18 12.42 -1.53
N VAL A 562 10.19 13.54 -0.81
CA VAL A 562 10.78 14.81 -1.27
C VAL A 562 11.87 15.21 -0.29
N ASP A 563 13.13 15.08 -0.69
CA ASP A 563 14.31 15.38 0.14
C ASP A 563 14.19 14.84 1.60
N ARG A 564 13.90 15.73 2.56
CA ARG A 564 13.72 15.43 3.99
C ARG A 564 12.26 15.40 4.44
N ALA A 565 11.32 15.04 3.56
CA ALA A 565 9.90 14.93 3.88
C ALA A 565 9.21 13.78 3.13
N TYR A 566 8.09 13.33 3.69
CA TYR A 566 7.14 12.48 2.98
C TYR A 566 5.91 13.32 2.62
N LEU A 567 5.50 13.28 1.35
CA LEU A 567 4.24 13.86 0.89
C LEU A 567 3.31 12.71 0.48
N LEU A 568 2.32 12.45 1.32
CA LEU A 568 1.40 11.32 1.23
C LEU A 568 0.03 11.76 0.70
N THR A 569 -0.73 10.80 0.18
CA THR A 569 -2.14 10.99 -0.15
C THR A 569 -2.87 9.64 -0.15
N ASP A 570 -4.20 9.67 -0.27
CA ASP A 570 -5.06 8.48 -0.34
C ASP A 570 -4.85 7.48 0.80
N PRO A 571 -4.96 7.91 2.06
CA PRO A 571 -4.83 7.01 3.19
C PRO A 571 -6.01 6.03 3.24
N ALA A 572 -5.79 4.90 3.90
CA ALA A 572 -6.86 4.08 4.44
C ALA A 572 -6.90 4.22 5.97
N LEU A 573 -8.11 4.19 6.53
CA LEU A 573 -8.33 4.30 7.97
C LEU A 573 -9.00 3.03 8.44
N HIS A 574 -8.37 2.33 9.37
CA HIS A 574 -9.04 1.32 10.16
C HIS A 574 -9.71 1.99 11.35
N CYS A 575 -10.98 1.69 11.61
CA CYS A 575 -11.74 2.21 12.73
C CYS A 575 -12.48 1.07 13.44
N ASN A 576 -12.52 1.10 14.76
CA ASN A 576 -13.28 0.11 15.53
C ASN A 576 -14.80 0.21 15.30
N ASP A 577 -15.30 1.38 14.89
CA ASP A 577 -16.64 1.51 14.31
C ASP A 577 -16.62 1.04 12.84
N LEU A 578 -17.23 -0.14 12.62
CA LEU A 578 -17.34 -0.77 11.32
C LEU A 578 -18.13 0.06 10.30
N LEU A 579 -19.03 0.94 10.75
CA LEU A 579 -19.86 1.77 9.86
C LEU A 579 -19.23 3.13 9.55
N ARG A 580 -18.13 3.50 10.23
CA ARG A 580 -17.34 4.67 9.86
C ARG A 580 -16.52 4.37 8.59
N PHE A 581 -16.60 5.26 7.60
CA PHE A 581 -15.97 5.11 6.28
C PHE A 581 -16.44 3.89 5.49
N ARG A 582 -17.69 3.44 5.72
CA ARG A 582 -18.19 2.16 5.16
C ARG A 582 -18.24 2.16 3.64
N GLU A 583 -18.55 3.30 3.02
CA GLU A 583 -18.78 3.41 1.58
C GLU A 583 -17.46 3.26 0.81
N THR A 584 -16.34 3.64 1.44
CA THR A 584 -14.99 3.46 0.87
C THR A 584 -14.52 1.99 0.84
N ARG A 585 -15.09 1.14 1.72
CA ARG A 585 -14.74 -0.28 1.89
C ARG A 585 -13.27 -0.59 2.24
N THR A 586 -12.48 0.42 2.61
CA THR A 586 -11.06 0.27 3.00
C THR A 586 -10.88 0.04 4.50
N ASN A 587 -11.88 0.39 5.33
CA ASN A 587 -11.90 0.12 6.76
C ASN A 587 -12.06 -1.39 7.02
N LEU A 588 -10.97 -2.06 7.41
CA LEU A 588 -10.95 -3.47 7.86
C LEU A 588 -11.02 -3.61 9.39
N SER A 589 -11.31 -2.51 10.09
CA SER A 589 -11.50 -2.43 11.53
C SER A 589 -10.32 -3.02 12.33
N ILE A 590 -10.58 -3.54 13.53
CA ILE A 590 -9.60 -4.14 14.43
C ILE A 590 -8.85 -5.29 13.74
N LYS A 591 -9.49 -6.00 12.81
CA LYS A 591 -8.82 -7.08 12.06
C LYS A 591 -7.71 -6.52 11.17
N GLY A 592 -7.95 -5.39 10.49
CA GLY A 592 -6.92 -4.68 9.74
C GLY A 592 -5.79 -4.14 10.62
N MET A 593 -6.12 -3.53 11.77
CA MET A 593 -5.11 -3.06 12.73
C MET A 593 -4.20 -4.20 13.21
N ARG A 594 -4.79 -5.38 13.47
CA ARG A 594 -4.01 -6.59 13.82
C ARG A 594 -3.10 -7.05 12.68
N GLN A 595 -3.52 -6.92 11.42
CA GLN A 595 -2.65 -7.24 10.28
C GLN A 595 -1.44 -6.32 10.23
N PHE A 596 -1.62 -5.02 10.44
CA PHE A 596 -0.50 -4.08 10.56
C PHE A 596 0.48 -4.50 11.66
N PHE A 597 0.00 -4.79 12.88
CA PHE A 597 0.87 -5.17 14.00
C PHE A 597 1.57 -6.52 13.84
N ARG A 598 1.13 -7.40 12.94
CA ARG A 598 1.83 -8.65 12.65
C ARG A 598 3.17 -8.42 11.95
N THR A 599 3.20 -7.45 11.03
CA THR A 599 4.38 -7.13 10.22
C THR A 599 5.15 -5.92 10.75
N HIS A 600 4.54 -5.13 11.63
CA HIS A 600 5.20 -4.02 12.31
C HIS A 600 6.33 -4.52 13.22
N VAL A 601 7.49 -3.87 13.10
CA VAL A 601 8.59 -4.02 14.05
C VAL A 601 8.85 -2.64 14.64
N CYS A 602 8.74 -2.53 15.96
CA CYS A 602 9.03 -1.29 16.67
C CYS A 602 10.48 -0.88 16.40
N SER A 603 10.67 0.40 16.06
CA SER A 603 11.98 1.00 15.83
C SER A 603 12.34 1.97 16.96
N ASP A 604 13.55 2.53 16.91
CA ASP A 604 13.98 3.60 17.82
C ASP A 604 13.05 4.82 17.79
N VAL A 605 12.34 5.03 16.68
CA VAL A 605 11.31 6.09 16.57
C VAL A 605 10.13 5.76 17.49
N CYS A 606 9.62 4.52 17.45
CA CYS A 606 8.54 4.05 18.32
C CYS A 606 8.95 4.14 19.80
N ALA A 607 10.18 3.72 20.11
CA ALA A 607 10.72 3.76 21.47
C ALA A 607 10.82 5.19 22.00
N LYS A 608 11.32 6.14 21.19
CA LYS A 608 11.41 7.56 21.57
C LYS A 608 10.05 8.24 21.75
N LEU A 609 9.04 7.78 21.01
CA LEU A 609 7.64 8.19 21.18
C LEU A 609 6.97 7.50 22.38
N ASN A 610 7.69 6.67 23.15
CA ASN A 610 7.17 5.89 24.27
C ASN A 610 5.95 5.02 23.89
N LEU A 611 5.93 4.52 22.65
CA LEU A 611 4.84 3.63 22.21
C LEU A 611 5.01 2.25 22.88
N PRO A 612 3.92 1.66 23.40
CA PRO A 612 3.93 0.29 23.89
C PRO A 612 4.49 -0.68 22.83
N MET A 613 5.34 -1.62 23.26
CA MET A 613 5.79 -2.67 22.34
C MET A 613 4.58 -3.48 21.87
N SER A 614 4.47 -3.69 20.56
CA SER A 614 3.50 -4.64 20.03
C SER A 614 3.82 -6.03 20.58
N ASN A 615 2.91 -6.63 21.36
CA ASN A 615 3.05 -7.94 22.01
C ASN A 615 3.09 -9.12 20.99
N THR A 616 4.05 -9.11 20.08
CA THR A 616 4.43 -10.24 19.22
C THR A 616 5.91 -10.53 19.48
N GLY A 617 6.18 -11.02 20.69
CA GLY A 617 7.51 -11.41 21.13
C GLY A 617 8.03 -12.63 20.36
N SER A 618 8.67 -12.39 19.21
CA SER A 618 9.59 -13.32 18.51
C SER A 618 10.08 -12.82 17.13
N ASN A 619 9.71 -11.63 16.64
CA ASN A 619 9.82 -11.32 15.21
C ASN A 619 10.98 -10.39 14.79
N SER A 620 12.10 -10.39 15.51
CA SER A 620 13.15 -9.35 15.37
C SER A 620 14.27 -9.62 14.35
N ILE A 621 14.28 -10.74 13.62
CA ILE A 621 15.49 -11.20 12.91
C ILE A 621 15.79 -10.41 11.62
N LEU A 622 14.78 -10.01 10.84
CA LEU A 622 15.00 -9.33 9.55
C LEU A 622 15.25 -7.82 9.65
N PHE A 623 14.63 -7.15 10.62
CA PHE A 623 14.65 -5.69 10.70
C PHE A 623 15.79 -5.13 11.56
N SER A 624 16.28 -5.90 12.56
CA SER A 624 17.36 -5.48 13.46
C SER A 624 18.74 -5.44 12.80
N ARG A 625 19.00 -6.31 11.81
CA ARG A 625 20.28 -6.36 11.09
C ARG A 625 20.40 -5.38 9.93
N SER A 626 19.32 -4.67 9.58
CA SER A 626 19.34 -3.67 8.50
C SER A 626 20.13 -2.40 8.85
N HIS A 627 20.41 -2.14 10.13
CA HIS A 627 21.24 -1.00 10.58
C HIS A 627 22.74 -1.30 10.64
N SER A 628 23.19 -2.56 10.59
CA SER A 628 24.61 -2.92 10.69
C SER A 628 25.28 -3.31 9.36
N LEU A 629 24.53 -3.37 8.26
CA LEU A 629 25.07 -3.64 6.93
C LEU A 629 24.77 -2.47 6.00
N SER A 630 25.28 -1.28 6.35
CA SER A 630 25.74 -0.41 5.27
C SER A 630 26.88 -1.18 4.59
N CYS A 631 26.74 -1.42 3.29
CA CYS A 631 27.79 -1.92 2.43
C CYS A 631 28.92 -0.88 2.38
N ASN A 632 29.69 -0.76 3.45
CA ASN A 632 30.93 -0.01 3.46
C ASN A 632 31.94 -0.85 2.71
N ALA A 633 32.15 -0.53 1.44
CA ALA A 633 33.38 -0.86 0.73
C ALA A 633 34.54 -0.27 1.54
N THR A 634 35.17 -1.09 2.37
CA THR A 634 36.42 -0.74 3.06
C THR A 634 37.51 -1.61 2.46
N THR A 635 38.39 -0.94 1.72
CA THR A 635 39.66 -1.48 1.22
C THR A 635 40.42 -2.11 2.37
N LYS A 636 40.80 -3.38 2.19
CA LYS A 636 41.69 -4.12 3.09
C LYS A 636 42.97 -3.30 3.31
N THR A 637 43.20 -2.90 4.55
CA THR A 637 44.55 -2.78 5.09
C THR A 637 44.63 -3.69 6.30
N SER A 638 45.53 -4.66 6.20
CA SER A 638 45.99 -5.53 7.27
C SER A 638 46.28 -4.74 8.53
N ASP A 639 45.83 -5.22 9.68
CA ASP A 639 46.67 -5.37 10.86
C ASP A 639 45.98 -6.29 11.89
N ASP A 640 46.75 -7.29 12.31
CA ASP A 640 46.44 -8.32 13.31
C ASP A 640 46.12 -7.71 14.67
N PHE A 641 45.06 -8.17 15.35
CA PHE A 641 45.06 -8.22 16.81
C PHE A 641 44.24 -9.39 17.37
N ASN A 642 44.96 -10.26 18.08
CA ASN A 642 44.51 -11.40 18.87
C ASN A 642 43.40 -11.05 19.87
N LEU A 643 42.36 -11.87 19.95
CA LEU A 643 41.62 -12.07 21.20
C LEU A 643 41.38 -13.54 21.51
N LYS A 644 41.85 -13.91 22.70
CA LYS A 644 41.81 -15.23 23.32
C LYS A 644 40.39 -15.64 23.70
N THR A 645 40.15 -16.92 23.53
CA THR A 645 39.07 -17.73 24.08
C THR A 645 39.15 -17.86 25.60
N THR A 646 38.00 -17.78 26.28
CA THR A 646 37.72 -18.44 27.56
C THR A 646 36.25 -18.84 27.59
N GLU A 647 36.02 -20.16 27.54
CA GLU A 647 35.18 -21.01 28.44
C GLU A 647 34.53 -20.27 29.64
N GLU A 648 33.36 -20.59 30.19
CA GLU A 648 32.52 -21.79 30.23
C GLU A 648 31.21 -21.47 31.00
N ASN A 649 30.12 -22.21 30.71
CA ASN A 649 29.09 -22.76 31.61
C ASN A 649 28.42 -21.89 32.71
N ASN A 650 27.07 -21.80 32.72
CA ASN A 650 26.14 -22.74 33.40
C ASN A 650 24.77 -22.14 33.83
N PHE A 651 23.74 -23.02 33.79
CA PHE A 651 22.39 -22.97 34.43
C PHE A 651 21.37 -21.94 33.90
N GLU A 652 20.08 -22.23 33.70
CA GLU A 652 19.21 -23.18 34.42
C GLU A 652 17.93 -23.52 33.60
N THR A 653 17.52 -24.78 33.70
CA THR A 653 16.24 -25.36 33.26
C THR A 653 15.02 -24.67 33.85
N ILE A 654 14.03 -24.33 33.01
CA ILE A 654 12.67 -24.00 33.47
C ILE A 654 11.61 -24.84 32.72
N ASP A 655 10.61 -25.19 33.52
CA ASP A 655 9.67 -26.30 33.51
C ASP A 655 8.74 -26.46 32.30
N LYS A 656 8.34 -27.70 32.05
CA LYS A 656 7.66 -28.18 30.82
C LYS A 656 6.16 -28.44 30.99
N ASN A 657 5.49 -27.79 31.94
CA ASN A 657 4.08 -28.04 32.25
C ASN A 657 3.27 -26.76 32.41
N GLN A 658 2.87 -26.10 31.31
CA GLN A 658 1.64 -25.29 31.18
C GLN A 658 1.31 -25.08 29.69
N LEU A 659 0.83 -26.13 29.01
CA LEU A 659 0.36 -26.07 27.63
C LEU A 659 -0.82 -27.03 27.42
N GLU A 660 -1.94 -26.75 28.11
CA GLU A 660 -3.29 -27.23 27.79
C GLU A 660 -4.20 -26.05 28.18
N THR A 661 -4.94 -25.40 27.28
CA THR A 661 -6.13 -25.94 26.64
C THR A 661 -6.36 -25.37 25.24
N THR A 662 -6.49 -26.29 24.28
CA THR A 662 -7.10 -26.16 22.96
C THR A 662 -8.61 -25.91 23.01
N GLU A 663 -9.17 -25.52 21.85
CA GLU A 663 -10.56 -25.65 21.32
C GLU A 663 -11.11 -24.29 20.83
N ASN A 664 -11.71 -24.09 19.66
CA ASN A 664 -12.09 -24.91 18.51
C ASN A 664 -12.29 -23.93 17.33
N PHE A 665 -11.79 -24.24 16.12
CA PHE A 665 -12.26 -23.60 14.88
C PHE A 665 -12.55 -24.72 13.88
N GLU A 666 -13.81 -25.16 13.87
CA GLU A 666 -14.35 -26.00 12.83
C GLU A 666 -14.68 -25.18 11.57
N LEU A 667 -14.51 -25.86 10.45
CA LEU A 667 -14.78 -25.47 9.08
C LEU A 667 -16.21 -24.94 8.85
N CYS A 668 -16.32 -23.80 8.15
CA CYS A 668 -17.36 -23.53 7.15
C CYS A 668 -16.86 -22.48 6.14
#